data_AF-A0A084FWZ5-F1
#
_entry.id   AF-A0A084FWZ5-F1
#
_cell.length_a   1.000
_cell.length_b   1.000
_cell.length_c   1.000
_cell.angle_alpha   90.00
_cell.angle_beta   90.00
_cell.angle_gamma   90.00
#
_symmetry.space_group_name_H-M   'P 1'
#
loop_
_entity.id
_entity.type
_entity.pdbx_description
1 polymer ?
#
loop_
_entity_poly.entity_id
_entity_poly.type
_entity_poly.pdbx_seq_one_letter_code
_entity_poly.pdbx_strand_id
1 'polypeptide(L)'
;MEGDQEIESLPDDFYAPFSAEKCAKLHNRLLSLSTQHLVDGGEPLPDRVNVLDHFLQGTADDWTEDVVNNPLEYEGFRFLSLIEHRGEERLTPGLRSPRLDLLAATEWLGLDEEDPELILLYPDPIGWHPGVPGGVLFNLGELRACFCPAGLGPARTSFDLEQWPPLEFILWKHLALWETGKCHWNPIDGRITYVPWIQADLDDALAAWGELLASIEARLPLTTAQLDYAYLEPLDRDLLTSLKLSSFAVEFLCHAKRPGFKFIAPGITTNFLSTIAGDEIELASLILPGEVPVTPSFIIVPNMELKTEKEHQMYTFESRFAKCTVQRMSGLYLNPLEYNNRDLDSTMFVPVEPRNDIFQFGTNCLWAPQRSPRLCELLRHWVDLVEDGTWAIGPEGSGLGLRLGSPIELSVIGVLISASATETTGGRHFAPEIPIFSSSITPSLANTATRLELNAPDSYPSGGLTPPISTLSTLTSSVSTGIHVPVRVMIRPRGPPPQPNHDFIYSDDELEAMTESIRAFKASGLMSRERGDGFVFGVLSLQESSSGAGTGLPSIDLRANKRLVEEAHPYGCAFHRAFDSILATGTSVEDTVETLLTCGFDGVLTSGGPGNAVDNLPVFRGLVASAKGRLDILIGGGVRAENAERILETVGPGARVWLHSSCLGKSGTDQVDEEEAAALVRVMRDSLK
;
A
#
# COMPACT_ATOMS: atom_id res chain seq x y z
N MET A 1 -50.02 1.71 -4.55
CA MET A 1 -50.02 2.66 -5.67
C MET A 1 -48.66 2.55 -6.32
N GLU A 2 -48.68 2.36 -7.63
CA GLU A 2 -47.50 2.43 -8.49
C GLU A 2 -46.71 3.71 -8.22
N GLY A 3 -45.40 3.57 -8.21
CA GLY A 3 -44.45 4.64 -8.03
C GLY A 3 -43.08 4.07 -8.34
N ASP A 4 -42.81 3.88 -9.64
CA ASP A 4 -41.46 3.90 -10.16
C ASP A 4 -40.81 5.19 -9.65
N GLN A 5 -40.00 5.09 -8.61
CA GLN A 5 -39.02 6.12 -8.29
C GLN A 5 -37.70 5.55 -8.74
N GLU A 6 -37.28 5.98 -9.94
CA GLU A 6 -35.89 5.97 -10.35
C GLU A 6 -35.04 6.39 -9.15
N ILE A 7 -34.13 5.53 -8.73
CA ILE A 7 -33.08 5.89 -7.80
C ILE A 7 -32.28 6.95 -8.54
N GLU A 8 -32.58 8.24 -8.27
CA GLU A 8 -31.83 9.34 -8.85
C GLU A 8 -30.36 9.12 -8.47
N SER A 9 -29.52 9.05 -9.50
CA SER A 9 -28.08 9.28 -9.40
C SER A 9 -27.82 10.51 -8.52
N LEU A 10 -26.61 10.64 -7.95
CA LEU A 10 -26.19 11.88 -7.26
C LEU A 10 -26.75 13.08 -8.05
N PRO A 11 -27.64 13.92 -7.48
CA PRO A 11 -28.19 15.03 -8.23
C PRO A 11 -27.06 15.85 -8.86
N ASP A 12 -27.10 16.10 -10.16
CA ASP A 12 -26.09 16.92 -10.88
C ASP A 12 -25.90 18.31 -10.22
N ASP A 13 -26.88 18.72 -9.40
CA ASP A 13 -26.98 19.90 -8.57
C ASP A 13 -26.07 19.91 -7.31
N PHE A 14 -25.08 19.03 -7.15
CA PHE A 14 -24.17 19.10 -5.97
C PHE A 14 -23.35 20.39 -5.88
N TYR A 15 -23.23 21.13 -6.98
CA TYR A 15 -22.67 22.48 -7.04
C TYR A 15 -23.74 23.59 -7.04
N ALA A 16 -25.02 23.23 -6.87
CA ALA A 16 -26.10 24.20 -6.80
C ALA A 16 -26.08 24.96 -5.45
N PRO A 17 -26.53 26.21 -5.42
CA PRO A 17 -26.62 26.98 -4.19
C PRO A 17 -27.55 26.31 -3.17
N PHE A 18 -27.26 26.49 -1.87
CA PHE A 18 -28.12 26.05 -0.77
C PHE A 18 -29.56 26.53 -0.95
N SER A 19 -30.53 25.68 -0.60
CA SER A 19 -31.95 26.03 -0.55
C SER A 19 -32.58 25.63 0.78
N ALA A 20 -33.10 26.62 1.51
CA ALA A 20 -33.80 26.39 2.77
C ALA A 20 -34.98 25.42 2.63
N GLU A 21 -35.78 25.56 1.57
CA GLU A 21 -36.93 24.69 1.32
C GLU A 21 -36.53 23.24 1.05
N LYS A 22 -35.47 23.01 0.26
CA LYS A 22 -35.00 21.65 -0.06
C LYS A 22 -34.52 20.96 1.22
N CYS A 23 -33.64 21.61 1.99
CA CYS A 23 -33.17 21.10 3.27
C CYS A 23 -34.32 20.83 4.24
N ALA A 24 -35.28 21.76 4.37
CA ALA A 24 -36.40 21.59 5.27
C ALA A 24 -37.32 20.43 4.84
N LYS A 25 -37.56 20.23 3.54
CA LYS A 25 -38.30 19.08 3.03
C LYS A 25 -37.63 17.76 3.40
N LEU A 26 -36.30 17.67 3.21
CA LEU A 26 -35.55 16.46 3.56
C LEU A 26 -35.61 16.17 5.06
N HIS A 27 -35.39 17.19 5.90
CA HIS A 27 -35.48 17.06 7.35
C HIS A 27 -36.89 16.62 7.79
N ASN A 28 -37.93 17.31 7.32
CA ASN A 28 -39.32 17.00 7.70
C ASN A 28 -39.73 15.60 7.23
N ARG A 29 -39.21 15.16 6.08
CA ARG A 29 -39.42 13.80 5.60
C ARG A 29 -38.75 12.77 6.51
N LEU A 30 -37.52 13.00 6.94
CA LEU A 30 -36.82 12.17 7.91
C LEU A 30 -37.58 12.07 9.23
N LEU A 31 -38.05 13.20 9.77
CA LEU A 31 -38.84 13.24 11.00
C LEU A 31 -40.17 12.46 10.84
N SER A 32 -40.83 12.61 9.70
CA SER A 32 -42.06 11.87 9.40
C SER A 32 -41.84 10.37 9.37
N LEU A 33 -40.75 9.90 8.74
CA LEU A 33 -40.41 8.47 8.69
C LEU A 33 -40.04 7.94 10.08
N SER A 34 -39.26 8.71 10.84
CA SER A 34 -38.82 8.29 12.17
C SER A 34 -39.93 8.22 13.20
N THR A 35 -40.97 9.05 13.06
CA THR A 35 -42.12 9.12 13.98
C THR A 35 -43.36 8.38 13.52
N GLN A 36 -43.35 7.80 12.31
CA GLN A 36 -44.49 7.10 11.73
C GLN A 36 -45.03 5.98 12.64
N HIS A 37 -44.15 5.27 13.34
CA HIS A 37 -44.51 4.20 14.26
C HIS A 37 -45.36 4.67 15.46
N LEU A 38 -45.25 5.93 15.88
CA LEU A 38 -46.09 6.51 16.94
C LEU A 38 -47.52 6.65 16.43
N VAL A 39 -47.68 7.17 15.21
CA VAL A 39 -48.99 7.33 14.56
C VAL A 39 -49.64 5.97 14.30
N ASP A 40 -48.89 5.02 13.75
CA ASP A 40 -49.38 3.67 13.45
C ASP A 40 -49.74 2.89 14.73
N GLY A 41 -49.03 3.16 15.84
CA GLY A 41 -49.33 2.63 17.17
C GLY A 41 -50.52 3.30 17.87
N GLY A 42 -51.09 4.35 17.28
CA GLY A 42 -52.19 5.13 17.87
C GLY A 42 -51.75 6.12 18.97
N GLU A 43 -50.44 6.35 19.12
CA GLU A 43 -49.88 7.32 20.06
C GLU A 43 -49.93 8.74 19.44
N PRO A 44 -50.34 9.77 20.21
CA PRO A 44 -50.37 11.14 19.72
C PRO A 44 -48.95 11.68 19.54
N LEU A 45 -48.68 12.33 18.40
CA LEU A 45 -47.42 13.05 18.18
C LEU A 45 -47.33 14.26 19.12
N PRO A 46 -46.12 14.59 19.62
CA PRO A 46 -45.91 15.83 20.37
C PRO A 46 -46.20 17.07 19.53
N ASP A 47 -46.51 18.16 20.23
CA ASP A 47 -46.74 19.46 19.63
C ASP A 47 -45.50 19.97 18.91
N ARG A 48 -45.72 20.62 17.76
CA ARG A 48 -44.65 21.22 16.97
C ARG A 48 -44.08 22.44 17.69
N VAL A 49 -42.76 22.51 17.78
CA VAL A 49 -42.02 23.67 18.26
C VAL A 49 -41.40 24.43 17.08
N ASN A 50 -41.44 25.76 17.10
CA ASN A 50 -40.72 26.59 16.12
C ASN A 50 -39.26 26.70 16.55
N VAL A 51 -38.36 26.11 15.75
CA VAL A 51 -36.92 26.06 16.04
C VAL A 51 -36.28 27.44 15.96
N LEU A 52 -36.66 28.26 14.96
CA LEU A 52 -36.15 29.62 14.79
C LEU A 52 -36.52 30.51 15.99
N ASP A 53 -37.79 30.49 16.41
CA ASP A 53 -38.25 31.31 17.54
C ASP A 53 -37.50 30.94 18.82
N HIS A 54 -37.25 29.66 19.05
CA HIS A 54 -36.49 29.19 20.20
C HIS A 54 -35.02 29.63 20.14
N PHE A 55 -34.40 29.48 18.96
CA PHE A 55 -33.01 29.87 18.75
C PHE A 55 -32.80 31.37 19.01
N LEU A 56 -33.63 32.23 18.40
CA LEU A 56 -33.55 33.67 18.58
C LEU A 56 -33.82 34.11 20.02
N GLN A 57 -34.74 33.46 20.75
CA GLN A 57 -34.95 33.77 22.17
C GLN A 57 -33.71 33.53 23.03
N GLY A 58 -32.87 32.55 22.66
CA GLY A 58 -31.65 32.19 23.39
C GLY A 58 -30.41 32.98 22.97
N THR A 59 -30.41 33.60 21.79
CA THR A 59 -29.21 34.20 21.16
C THR A 59 -29.44 35.61 20.61
N ALA A 60 -30.58 36.25 20.88
CA ALA A 60 -30.94 37.54 20.28
C ALA A 60 -29.85 38.62 20.43
N ASP A 61 -29.10 38.61 21.54
CA ASP A 61 -28.06 39.60 21.83
C ASP A 61 -26.77 39.36 21.02
N ASP A 62 -26.59 38.18 20.42
CA ASP A 62 -25.41 37.78 19.65
C ASP A 62 -25.51 38.17 18.16
N TRP A 63 -26.69 38.62 17.71
CA TRP A 63 -26.98 38.91 16.31
C TRP A 63 -27.31 40.39 16.07
N THR A 64 -27.12 40.84 14.83
CA THR A 64 -27.45 42.22 14.44
C THR A 64 -28.96 42.48 14.50
N GLU A 65 -29.35 43.74 14.78
CA GLU A 65 -30.77 44.13 14.79
C GLU A 65 -31.49 43.79 13.46
N ASP A 66 -30.80 43.87 12.33
CA ASP A 66 -31.37 43.53 11.01
C ASP A 66 -31.70 42.04 10.91
N VAL A 67 -30.82 41.16 11.38
CA VAL A 67 -31.05 39.69 11.43
C VAL A 67 -32.18 39.35 12.41
N VAL A 68 -32.21 39.97 13.59
CA VAL A 68 -33.25 39.70 14.60
C VAL A 68 -34.63 40.16 14.11
N ASN A 69 -34.71 41.30 13.41
CA ASN A 69 -35.96 41.85 12.91
C ASN A 69 -36.45 41.18 11.61
N ASN A 70 -35.54 40.74 10.74
CA ASN A 70 -35.86 40.13 9.44
C ASN A 70 -35.11 38.79 9.22
N PRO A 71 -35.22 37.80 10.12
CA PRO A 71 -34.42 36.58 10.05
C PRO A 71 -34.69 35.77 8.78
N LEU A 72 -35.89 35.89 8.20
CA LEU A 72 -36.29 35.15 7.01
C LEU A 72 -35.64 35.65 5.71
N GLU A 73 -34.94 36.78 5.71
CA GLU A 73 -34.13 37.22 4.57
C GLU A 73 -32.84 36.40 4.40
N TYR A 74 -32.45 35.64 5.43
CA TYR A 74 -31.25 34.82 5.46
C TYR A 74 -31.63 33.34 5.34
N GLU A 75 -31.04 32.64 4.36
CA GLU A 75 -31.42 31.26 4.03
C GLU A 75 -31.21 30.26 5.19
N GLY A 76 -30.17 30.43 6.01
CA GLY A 76 -29.93 29.57 7.19
C GLY A 76 -31.04 29.66 8.24
N PHE A 77 -31.48 30.88 8.56
CA PHE A 77 -32.58 31.14 9.49
C PHE A 77 -33.94 30.77 8.91
N ARG A 78 -34.14 31.05 7.61
CA ARG A 78 -35.32 30.59 6.86
C ARG A 78 -35.43 29.07 6.94
N PHE A 79 -34.34 28.32 6.79
CA PHE A 79 -34.33 26.88 6.99
C PHE A 79 -34.80 26.48 8.40
N LEU A 80 -34.28 27.11 9.47
CA LEU A 80 -34.70 26.86 10.84
C LEU A 80 -36.20 27.14 11.07
N SER A 81 -36.78 28.10 10.35
CA SER A 81 -38.23 28.37 10.42
C SER A 81 -39.09 27.29 9.74
N LEU A 82 -38.53 26.59 8.75
CA LEU A 82 -39.25 25.64 7.90
C LEU A 82 -39.21 24.21 8.44
N ILE A 83 -38.22 23.86 9.26
CA ILE A 83 -38.14 22.54 9.87
C ILE A 83 -39.20 22.33 10.96
N GLU A 84 -39.66 21.09 11.07
CA GLU A 84 -40.51 20.63 12.15
C GLU A 84 -39.65 20.07 13.27
N HIS A 85 -40.01 20.38 14.52
CA HIS A 85 -39.40 19.77 15.69
C HIS A 85 -40.52 19.28 16.60
N ARG A 86 -40.48 18.00 16.96
CA ARG A 86 -41.48 17.34 17.82
C ARG A 86 -40.87 16.71 19.08
N GLY A 87 -39.62 17.03 19.36
CA GLY A 87 -38.89 16.50 20.51
C GLY A 87 -37.47 16.16 20.12
N GLU A 88 -36.83 15.37 20.97
CA GLU A 88 -35.45 14.94 20.75
C GLU A 88 -35.37 13.58 20.02
N GLU A 89 -36.24 13.37 19.03
CA GLU A 89 -36.32 12.09 18.34
C GLU A 89 -35.03 11.77 17.59
N ARG A 90 -34.72 10.48 17.49
CA ARG A 90 -33.73 10.02 16.52
C ARG A 90 -34.36 10.07 15.12
N LEU A 91 -33.66 10.66 14.15
CA LEU A 91 -34.08 10.67 12.74
C LEU A 91 -33.56 9.42 12.03
N THR A 92 -32.33 9.02 12.36
CA THR A 92 -31.73 7.71 12.04
C THR A 92 -30.88 7.25 13.23
N PRO A 93 -30.27 6.06 13.20
CA PRO A 93 -29.37 5.63 14.28
C PRO A 93 -28.16 6.55 14.48
N GLY A 94 -27.75 7.29 13.44
CA GLY A 94 -26.61 8.22 13.46
C GLY A 94 -26.96 9.71 13.40
N LEU A 95 -28.25 10.08 13.35
CA LEU A 95 -28.69 11.47 13.30
C LEU A 95 -29.88 11.69 14.22
N ARG A 96 -29.81 12.71 15.08
CA ARG A 96 -30.91 13.12 15.96
C ARG A 96 -31.53 14.42 15.44
N SER A 97 -32.81 14.64 15.76
CA SER A 97 -33.47 15.94 15.66
C SER A 97 -32.67 17.01 16.44
N PRO A 98 -32.73 18.29 16.04
CA PRO A 98 -32.01 19.35 16.74
C PRO A 98 -32.32 19.38 18.24
N ARG A 99 -31.30 19.56 19.06
CA ARG A 99 -31.45 19.78 20.50
C ARG A 99 -31.53 21.27 20.76
N LEU A 100 -32.74 21.75 21.04
CA LEU A 100 -32.99 23.19 21.15
C LEU A 100 -32.13 23.88 22.23
N ASP A 101 -31.83 23.16 23.31
CA ASP A 101 -30.95 23.61 24.39
C ASP A 101 -29.46 23.66 24.03
N LEU A 102 -29.05 23.02 22.92
CA LEU A 102 -27.65 22.94 22.47
C LEU A 102 -27.38 23.73 21.19
N LEU A 103 -28.40 24.27 20.52
CA LEU A 103 -28.25 24.93 19.22
C LEU A 103 -27.21 26.07 19.25
N ALA A 104 -27.21 26.85 20.33
CA ALA A 104 -26.34 28.02 20.52
C ALA A 104 -25.05 27.72 21.31
N ALA A 105 -24.86 26.47 21.74
CA ALA A 105 -23.89 26.14 22.77
C ALA A 105 -22.52 25.74 22.19
N THR A 106 -21.90 26.63 21.40
CA THR A 106 -20.58 26.40 20.77
C THR A 106 -19.42 26.45 21.76
N GLU A 107 -19.60 27.09 22.92
CA GLU A 107 -18.62 27.14 24.02
C GLU A 107 -18.14 25.73 24.44
N TRP A 108 -19.03 24.74 24.43
CA TRP A 108 -18.73 23.36 24.80
C TRP A 108 -17.79 22.64 23.81
N LEU A 109 -17.68 23.18 22.61
CA LEU A 109 -16.77 22.70 21.59
C LEU A 109 -15.40 23.38 21.69
N GLY A 110 -15.20 24.42 22.52
CA GLY A 110 -13.93 25.15 22.56
C GLY A 110 -13.64 25.89 21.24
N LEU A 111 -14.71 26.33 20.57
CA LEU A 111 -14.67 27.29 19.47
C LEU A 111 -14.48 28.69 20.06
N ASP A 112 -13.67 29.53 19.42
CA ASP A 112 -13.53 30.93 19.82
C ASP A 112 -14.90 31.62 19.74
N GLU A 113 -15.26 32.44 20.72
CA GLU A 113 -16.52 33.22 20.82
C GLU A 113 -16.75 34.20 19.64
N GLU A 114 -15.85 34.23 18.64
CA GLU A 114 -15.83 35.22 17.55
C GLU A 114 -16.67 34.84 16.31
N ASP A 115 -17.27 33.64 16.24
CA ASP A 115 -18.13 33.22 15.12
C ASP A 115 -19.55 32.79 15.58
N PRO A 116 -20.49 33.76 15.73
CA PRO A 116 -21.87 33.48 16.16
C PRO A 116 -22.68 32.71 15.11
N GLU A 117 -22.17 32.55 13.89
CA GLU A 117 -22.91 31.93 12.79
C GLU A 117 -22.84 30.40 12.81
N LEU A 118 -21.95 29.81 13.61
CA LEU A 118 -21.79 28.36 13.71
C LEU A 118 -22.69 27.76 14.80
N ILE A 119 -23.52 26.77 14.44
CA ILE A 119 -24.45 26.11 15.37
C ILE A 119 -24.28 24.58 15.39
N LEU A 120 -24.54 23.94 16.53
CA LEU A 120 -24.68 22.48 16.60
C LEU A 120 -26.11 22.08 16.22
N LEU A 121 -26.33 21.86 14.93
CA LEU A 121 -27.67 21.62 14.39
C LEU A 121 -28.20 20.22 14.69
N TYR A 122 -27.40 19.17 14.51
CA TYR A 122 -27.82 17.78 14.77
C TYR A 122 -26.83 17.07 15.71
N PRO A 123 -27.13 16.97 17.01
CA PRO A 123 -26.20 16.39 17.97
C PRO A 123 -26.03 14.88 17.76
N ASP A 124 -24.82 14.40 18.05
CA ASP A 124 -24.44 12.99 17.96
C ASP A 124 -25.32 12.14 18.90
N PRO A 125 -26.06 11.14 18.37
CA PRO A 125 -26.93 10.29 19.18
C PRO A 125 -26.17 9.31 20.10
N ILE A 126 -24.85 9.12 19.95
CA ILE A 126 -24.03 8.09 20.62
C ILE A 126 -23.40 8.60 21.92
N GLY A 127 -23.16 9.90 22.08
CA GLY A 127 -22.99 10.55 23.39
C GLY A 127 -21.90 10.01 24.32
N TRP A 128 -20.76 9.53 23.81
CA TRP A 128 -19.64 9.15 24.67
C TRP A 128 -18.71 10.35 24.90
N HIS A 129 -19.10 11.24 25.81
CA HIS A 129 -18.24 11.96 26.77
C HIS A 129 -19.06 13.06 27.47
N PRO A 130 -19.12 13.09 28.81
CA PRO A 130 -19.76 14.17 29.54
C PRO A 130 -18.88 15.44 29.43
N GLY A 131 -19.22 16.34 28.50
CA GLY A 131 -18.63 17.68 28.43
C GLY A 131 -18.29 18.24 27.04
N VAL A 132 -18.29 17.43 25.97
CA VAL A 132 -18.05 17.92 24.59
C VAL A 132 -19.04 17.25 23.64
N PRO A 133 -20.18 17.90 23.32
CA PRO A 133 -21.19 17.33 22.43
C PRO A 133 -20.62 17.25 20.99
N GLY A 134 -20.66 16.08 20.36
CA GLY A 134 -20.40 15.94 18.92
C GLY A 134 -21.69 16.11 18.10
N GLY A 135 -21.58 16.09 16.77
CA GLY A 135 -22.72 16.11 15.85
C GLY A 135 -22.44 16.86 14.55
N VAL A 136 -23.51 17.25 13.85
CA VAL A 136 -23.46 18.08 12.65
C VAL A 136 -23.42 19.54 13.07
N LEU A 137 -22.29 20.19 12.78
CA LEU A 137 -22.15 21.63 12.85
C LEU A 137 -22.64 22.24 11.54
N PHE A 138 -23.35 23.36 11.62
CA PHE A 138 -23.86 24.09 10.47
C PHE A 138 -23.49 25.57 10.61
N ASN A 139 -22.82 26.13 9.61
CA ASN A 139 -22.54 27.56 9.54
C ASN A 139 -23.71 28.26 8.81
N LEU A 140 -24.37 29.18 9.50
CA LEU A 140 -25.56 29.91 9.04
C LEU A 140 -25.26 30.93 7.94
N GLY A 141 -24.03 31.47 7.86
CA GLY A 141 -23.61 32.41 6.82
C GLY A 141 -23.11 31.73 5.56
N GLU A 142 -22.21 30.75 5.71
CA GLU A 142 -21.63 30.00 4.59
C GLU A 142 -22.52 28.85 4.09
N LEU A 143 -23.59 28.52 4.84
CA LEU A 143 -24.61 27.52 4.50
C LEU A 143 -24.03 26.11 4.25
N ARG A 144 -22.95 25.80 4.96
CA ARG A 144 -22.22 24.52 4.90
C ARG A 144 -22.20 23.82 6.24
N ALA A 145 -22.04 22.50 6.20
CA ALA A 145 -22.09 21.68 7.39
C ALA A 145 -20.92 20.68 7.46
N CYS A 146 -20.47 20.36 8.66
CA CYS A 146 -19.51 19.29 8.89
C CYS A 146 -19.94 18.39 10.05
N PHE A 147 -19.39 17.17 10.08
CA PHE A 147 -19.52 16.30 11.23
C PHE A 147 -18.34 16.50 12.18
N CYS A 148 -18.62 16.79 13.44
CA CYS A 148 -17.65 16.77 14.53
C CYS A 148 -17.93 15.56 15.43
N PRO A 149 -17.07 14.52 15.42
CA PRO A 149 -17.25 13.38 16.33
C PRO A 149 -17.17 13.80 17.80
N ALA A 150 -17.98 13.17 18.65
CA ALA A 150 -17.93 13.42 20.09
C ALA A 150 -16.53 13.16 20.67
N GLY A 151 -16.07 14.03 21.56
CA GLY A 151 -14.79 13.88 22.26
C GLY A 151 -13.52 14.24 21.47
N LEU A 152 -13.59 14.55 20.17
CA LEU A 152 -12.40 14.97 19.41
C LEU A 152 -12.12 16.47 19.42
N GLY A 153 -13.11 17.29 19.78
CA GLY A 153 -13.03 18.75 19.70
C GLY A 153 -12.79 19.25 18.26
N PRO A 154 -13.15 20.50 17.96
CA PRO A 154 -13.04 21.07 16.64
C PRO A 154 -11.59 21.45 16.29
N ALA A 155 -10.66 21.49 17.27
CA ALA A 155 -9.22 21.62 17.04
C ALA A 155 -8.61 20.51 16.15
N ARG A 156 -9.37 19.42 15.88
CA ARG A 156 -8.96 18.30 15.02
C ARG A 156 -9.73 18.21 13.70
N THR A 157 -10.74 19.05 13.50
CA THR A 157 -11.43 19.23 12.22
C THR A 157 -10.79 20.37 11.45
N SER A 158 -10.59 20.21 10.14
CA SER A 158 -10.22 21.32 9.27
C SER A 158 -11.34 22.35 9.29
N PHE A 159 -11.06 23.57 9.75
CA PHE A 159 -11.97 24.71 9.60
C PHE A 159 -11.93 25.33 8.21
N ASP A 160 -11.34 24.63 7.23
CA ASP A 160 -11.49 25.01 5.84
C ASP A 160 -12.94 24.78 5.41
N LEU A 161 -13.77 25.82 5.56
CA LEU A 161 -15.19 25.83 5.24
C LEU A 161 -15.42 25.46 3.77
N GLU A 162 -14.45 25.69 2.87
CA GLU A 162 -14.54 25.28 1.47
C GLU A 162 -14.62 23.74 1.29
N GLN A 163 -14.19 22.97 2.29
CA GLN A 163 -14.23 21.51 2.29
C GLN A 163 -15.52 20.94 2.91
N TRP A 164 -16.36 21.78 3.53
CA TRP A 164 -17.58 21.33 4.19
C TRP A 164 -18.69 21.10 3.16
N PRO A 165 -19.35 19.92 3.16
CA PRO A 165 -20.44 19.65 2.24
C PRO A 165 -21.68 20.52 2.51
N PRO A 166 -22.56 20.71 1.52
CA PRO A 166 -23.87 21.30 1.72
C PRO A 166 -24.69 20.47 2.72
N LEU A 167 -25.49 21.14 3.57
CA LEU A 167 -26.37 20.45 4.51
C LEU A 167 -27.39 19.53 3.81
N GLU A 168 -27.83 19.93 2.61
CA GLU A 168 -28.75 19.14 1.78
C GLU A 168 -28.22 17.73 1.53
N PHE A 169 -26.92 17.59 1.25
CA PHE A 169 -26.27 16.30 1.02
C PHE A 169 -26.38 15.38 2.23
N ILE A 170 -26.13 15.94 3.42
CA ILE A 170 -26.17 15.21 4.69
C ILE A 170 -27.57 14.65 4.89
N LEU A 171 -28.59 15.50 4.80
CA LEU A 171 -29.99 15.10 5.00
C LEU A 171 -30.44 14.08 3.96
N TRP A 172 -30.09 14.29 2.69
CA TRP A 172 -30.41 13.37 1.60
C TRP A 172 -29.79 11.98 1.83
N LYS A 173 -28.53 11.90 2.26
CA LYS A 173 -27.88 10.62 2.59
C LYS A 173 -28.60 9.87 3.69
N HIS A 174 -29.06 10.58 4.73
CA HIS A 174 -29.84 9.96 5.80
C HIS A 174 -31.23 9.51 5.31
N LEU A 175 -31.84 10.23 4.37
CA LEU A 175 -33.13 9.86 3.80
C LEU A 175 -33.02 8.61 2.92
N ALA A 176 -31.98 8.51 2.12
CA ALA A 176 -31.70 7.34 1.29
C ALA A 176 -31.62 6.05 2.12
N LEU A 177 -31.15 6.11 3.37
CA LEU A 177 -31.15 4.93 4.26
C LEU A 177 -32.57 4.42 4.53
N TRP A 178 -33.54 5.30 4.72
CA TRP A 178 -34.93 4.91 4.91
C TRP A 178 -35.54 4.38 3.62
N GLU A 179 -35.32 5.07 2.50
CA GLU A 179 -35.92 4.73 1.21
C GLU A 179 -35.42 3.38 0.68
N THR A 180 -34.15 3.07 0.92
CA THR A 180 -33.55 1.76 0.60
C THR A 180 -33.94 0.67 1.59
N GLY A 181 -34.56 1.00 2.72
CA GLY A 181 -34.88 0.04 3.80
C GLY A 181 -33.69 -0.31 4.70
N LYS A 182 -32.51 0.30 4.49
CA LYS A 182 -31.37 0.21 5.41
C LYS A 182 -31.64 0.82 6.77
N CYS A 183 -32.61 1.72 6.89
CA CYS A 183 -33.07 2.28 8.14
C CYS A 183 -34.55 1.99 8.28
N HIS A 184 -34.95 1.38 9.38
CA HIS A 184 -36.36 1.12 9.66
C HIS A 184 -36.63 1.14 11.17
N TRP A 185 -37.89 1.32 11.54
CA TRP A 185 -38.32 1.13 12.92
C TRP A 185 -38.41 -0.37 13.25
N ASN A 186 -37.66 -0.84 14.24
CA ASN A 186 -37.80 -2.20 14.77
C ASN A 186 -38.81 -2.20 15.92
N PRO A 187 -40.03 -2.77 15.74
CA PRO A 187 -41.05 -2.79 16.78
C PRO A 187 -40.70 -3.71 17.95
N ILE A 188 -39.80 -4.68 17.77
CA ILE A 188 -39.38 -5.61 18.82
C ILE A 188 -38.45 -4.89 19.81
N ASP A 189 -37.48 -4.14 19.26
CA ASP A 189 -36.50 -3.42 20.07
C ASP A 189 -36.99 -2.04 20.51
N GLY A 190 -38.10 -1.55 19.94
CA GLY A 190 -38.63 -0.21 20.20
C GLY A 190 -37.65 0.90 19.82
N ARG A 191 -36.88 0.72 18.72
CA ARG A 191 -35.90 1.69 18.26
C ARG A 191 -35.75 1.67 16.75
N ILE A 192 -35.23 2.77 16.21
CA ILE A 192 -34.77 2.82 14.82
C ILE A 192 -33.51 1.97 14.70
N THR A 193 -33.54 1.04 13.75
CA THR A 193 -32.49 0.06 13.51
C THR A 193 -31.90 0.26 12.12
N TYR A 194 -30.60 0.03 12.03
CA TYR A 194 -29.86 0.01 10.78
C TYR A 194 -29.68 -1.43 10.29
N VAL A 195 -29.96 -1.67 9.02
CA VAL A 195 -29.64 -2.91 8.31
C VAL A 195 -28.31 -2.72 7.59
N PRO A 196 -27.30 -3.54 7.90
CA PRO A 196 -25.95 -3.41 7.36
C PRO A 196 -25.86 -3.39 5.83
N TRP A 197 -26.60 -4.29 5.16
CA TRP A 197 -26.69 -4.38 3.71
C TRP A 197 -28.07 -4.91 3.31
N ILE A 198 -28.48 -4.60 2.09
CA ILE A 198 -29.70 -5.10 1.45
C ILE A 198 -29.36 -5.79 0.13
N GLN A 199 -30.30 -6.54 -0.45
CA GLN A 199 -30.09 -7.25 -1.71
C GLN A 199 -29.57 -6.34 -2.83
N ALA A 200 -30.06 -5.09 -2.91
CA ALA A 200 -29.59 -4.13 -3.90
C ALA A 200 -28.08 -3.82 -3.79
N ASP A 201 -27.49 -3.80 -2.57
CA ASP A 201 -26.05 -3.59 -2.41
C ASP A 201 -25.24 -4.79 -2.95
N LEU A 202 -25.75 -6.00 -2.73
CA LEU A 202 -25.14 -7.23 -3.24
C LEU A 202 -25.21 -7.24 -4.77
N ASP A 203 -26.36 -6.90 -5.34
CA ASP A 203 -26.56 -6.83 -6.78
C ASP A 203 -25.63 -5.77 -7.41
N ASP A 204 -25.53 -4.58 -6.79
CA ASP A 204 -24.59 -3.53 -7.19
C ASP A 204 -23.13 -3.98 -7.17
N ALA A 205 -22.73 -4.68 -6.11
CA ALA A 205 -21.37 -5.19 -5.96
C ALA A 205 -21.06 -6.29 -6.98
N LEU A 206 -21.99 -7.19 -7.25
CA LEU A 206 -21.86 -8.25 -8.26
C LEU A 206 -21.84 -7.69 -9.68
N ALA A 207 -22.64 -6.65 -9.95
CA ALA A 207 -22.64 -5.94 -11.23
C ALA A 207 -21.30 -5.25 -11.47
N ALA A 208 -20.82 -4.44 -10.52
CA ALA A 208 -19.52 -3.77 -10.60
C ALA A 208 -18.36 -4.77 -10.72
N TRP A 209 -18.45 -5.91 -10.02
CA TRP A 209 -17.50 -7.00 -10.16
C TRP A 209 -17.49 -7.57 -11.59
N GLY A 210 -18.67 -7.85 -12.16
CA GLY A 210 -18.79 -8.32 -13.53
C GLY A 210 -18.26 -7.33 -14.57
N GLU A 211 -18.53 -6.03 -14.40
CA GLU A 211 -18.00 -4.95 -15.23
C GLU A 211 -16.46 -4.92 -15.21
N LEU A 212 -15.87 -5.02 -14.02
CA LEU A 212 -14.41 -5.08 -13.87
C LEU A 212 -13.81 -6.28 -14.60
N LEU A 213 -14.38 -7.47 -14.43
CA LEU A 213 -13.91 -8.67 -15.12
C LEU A 213 -14.00 -8.50 -16.64
N ALA A 214 -15.12 -7.98 -17.15
CA ALA A 214 -15.31 -7.76 -18.57
C ALA A 214 -14.32 -6.73 -19.14
N SER A 215 -14.06 -5.65 -18.40
CA SER A 215 -13.12 -4.59 -18.82
C SER A 215 -11.68 -5.10 -18.91
N ILE A 216 -11.26 -5.98 -17.98
CA ILE A 216 -9.97 -6.66 -18.00
C ILE A 216 -9.90 -7.66 -19.16
N GLU A 217 -10.89 -8.54 -19.28
CA GLU A 217 -10.95 -9.58 -20.32
C GLU A 217 -10.86 -8.97 -21.73
N ALA A 218 -11.58 -7.88 -21.99
CA ALA A 218 -11.57 -7.18 -23.27
C ALA A 218 -10.19 -6.64 -23.70
N ARG A 219 -9.26 -6.49 -22.75
CA ARG A 219 -7.93 -5.91 -22.95
C ARG A 219 -6.79 -6.93 -22.80
N LEU A 220 -7.10 -8.22 -22.63
CA LEU A 220 -6.10 -9.29 -22.59
C LEU A 220 -5.42 -9.49 -23.97
N PRO A 221 -4.09 -9.72 -24.04
CA PRO A 221 -3.37 -9.88 -25.30
C PRO A 221 -3.81 -11.13 -26.10
N LEU A 222 -4.14 -10.94 -27.40
CA LEU A 222 -4.71 -11.95 -28.31
C LEU A 222 -3.78 -13.13 -28.72
N THR A 223 -2.55 -13.23 -28.21
CA THR A 223 -1.56 -14.22 -28.67
C THR A 223 -1.62 -15.59 -28.01
N THR A 224 -2.48 -15.80 -27.03
CA THR A 224 -2.66 -17.13 -26.44
C THR A 224 -3.88 -17.76 -27.06
N ALA A 225 -3.64 -18.66 -28.02
CA ALA A 225 -4.63 -19.54 -28.60
C ALA A 225 -5.62 -20.01 -27.54
N GLN A 226 -6.90 -19.66 -27.68
CA GLN A 226 -8.03 -20.28 -26.99
C GLN A 226 -7.69 -20.77 -25.58
N LEU A 227 -7.29 -19.87 -24.68
CA LEU A 227 -7.31 -20.24 -23.27
C LEU A 227 -8.79 -20.26 -22.85
N ASP A 228 -9.31 -21.46 -22.70
CA ASP A 228 -10.47 -21.77 -21.85
C ASP A 228 -10.17 -21.26 -20.43
N TYR A 229 -10.21 -19.94 -20.22
CA TYR A 229 -10.45 -19.36 -18.91
C TYR A 229 -11.93 -19.58 -18.60
N ALA A 230 -12.33 -20.84 -18.46
CA ALA A 230 -13.64 -21.15 -17.91
C ALA A 230 -13.71 -20.50 -16.52
N TYR A 231 -14.76 -19.73 -16.26
CA TYR A 231 -15.00 -19.22 -14.91
C TYR A 231 -14.91 -20.40 -13.95
N LEU A 232 -14.13 -20.22 -12.87
CA LEU A 232 -14.14 -21.21 -11.81
C LEU A 232 -15.52 -21.15 -11.15
N GLU A 233 -16.00 -22.32 -10.70
CA GLU A 233 -17.25 -22.39 -9.95
C GLU A 233 -17.18 -21.47 -8.72
N PRO A 234 -18.28 -20.74 -8.40
CA PRO A 234 -18.40 -19.96 -7.17
C PRO A 234 -18.09 -20.79 -5.92
N LEU A 235 -17.80 -20.11 -4.81
CA LEU A 235 -17.43 -20.80 -3.58
C LEU A 235 -18.63 -21.48 -2.93
N ASP A 236 -18.42 -22.69 -2.43
CA ASP A 236 -19.44 -23.47 -1.74
C ASP A 236 -19.77 -22.87 -0.36
N ARG A 237 -21.07 -22.76 -0.06
CA ARG A 237 -21.56 -22.15 1.18
C ARG A 237 -21.14 -22.93 2.42
N ASP A 238 -21.08 -24.27 2.35
CA ASP A 238 -20.71 -25.10 3.49
C ASP A 238 -19.22 -24.94 3.81
N LEU A 239 -18.37 -24.76 2.79
CA LEU A 239 -16.96 -24.40 2.97
C LEU A 239 -16.80 -23.07 3.73
N LEU A 240 -17.59 -22.05 3.35
CA LEU A 240 -17.53 -20.71 3.93
C LEU A 240 -18.12 -20.64 5.35
N THR A 241 -19.07 -21.51 5.69
CA THR A 241 -19.73 -21.55 7.01
C THR A 241 -18.73 -21.78 8.15
N SER A 242 -17.64 -22.49 7.88
CA SER A 242 -16.56 -22.75 8.85
C SER A 242 -15.72 -21.50 9.21
N LEU A 243 -15.77 -20.45 8.37
CA LEU A 243 -14.85 -19.31 8.41
C LEU A 243 -15.37 -18.11 9.21
N LYS A 244 -16.58 -18.18 9.79
CA LYS A 244 -17.22 -17.10 10.59
C LYS A 244 -17.26 -15.75 9.86
N LEU A 245 -17.57 -15.76 8.56
CA LEU A 245 -17.64 -14.58 7.71
C LEU A 245 -18.91 -13.74 7.98
N SER A 246 -18.90 -12.49 7.50
CA SER A 246 -20.12 -11.68 7.44
C SER A 246 -21.13 -12.25 6.45
N SER A 247 -22.41 -12.00 6.69
CA SER A 247 -23.48 -12.46 5.79
C SER A 247 -23.32 -11.90 4.38
N PHE A 248 -22.98 -10.60 4.24
CA PHE A 248 -22.67 -10.00 2.94
C PHE A 248 -21.51 -10.71 2.22
N ALA A 249 -20.42 -11.02 2.94
CA ALA A 249 -19.26 -11.70 2.36
C ALA A 249 -19.62 -13.09 1.83
N VAL A 250 -20.37 -13.87 2.64
CA VAL A 250 -20.83 -15.20 2.24
C VAL A 250 -21.67 -15.09 0.97
N GLU A 251 -22.62 -14.18 0.93
CA GLU A 251 -23.50 -14.02 -0.22
C GLU A 251 -22.74 -13.54 -1.46
N PHE A 252 -21.83 -12.57 -1.33
CA PHE A 252 -21.01 -12.11 -2.43
C PHE A 252 -20.14 -13.24 -3.00
N LEU A 253 -19.40 -13.98 -2.18
CA LEU A 253 -18.50 -15.05 -2.62
C LEU A 253 -19.21 -16.27 -3.24
N CYS A 254 -20.44 -16.54 -2.79
CA CYS A 254 -21.28 -17.60 -3.38
C CYS A 254 -21.79 -17.23 -4.78
N HIS A 255 -21.83 -15.94 -5.14
CA HIS A 255 -22.42 -15.46 -6.41
C HIS A 255 -21.40 -14.79 -7.34
N ALA A 256 -20.28 -14.28 -6.83
CA ALA A 256 -19.26 -13.60 -7.61
C ALA A 256 -18.56 -14.58 -8.57
N LYS A 257 -18.49 -14.20 -9.86
CA LYS A 257 -17.77 -14.97 -10.88
C LYS A 257 -16.29 -15.03 -10.54
N ARG A 258 -15.66 -16.19 -10.67
CA ARG A 258 -14.23 -16.34 -10.42
C ARG A 258 -13.45 -16.36 -11.74
N PRO A 259 -12.70 -15.30 -12.07
CA PRO A 259 -11.97 -15.23 -13.33
C PRO A 259 -10.82 -16.23 -13.38
N GLY A 260 -10.44 -16.64 -14.59
CA GLY A 260 -9.30 -17.52 -14.83
C GLY A 260 -7.94 -16.80 -14.91
N PHE A 261 -7.93 -15.47 -14.84
CA PHE A 261 -6.71 -14.65 -14.76
C PHE A 261 -6.34 -14.34 -13.31
N LYS A 262 -5.11 -13.91 -13.05
CA LYS A 262 -4.51 -13.87 -11.72
C LYS A 262 -4.71 -12.55 -10.97
N PHE A 263 -4.78 -11.42 -11.68
CA PHE A 263 -4.86 -10.09 -11.08
C PHE A 263 -6.10 -9.30 -11.52
N ILE A 264 -6.83 -8.75 -10.55
CA ILE A 264 -7.99 -7.88 -10.75
C ILE A 264 -7.70 -6.39 -10.50
N ALA A 265 -6.61 -6.11 -9.81
CA ALA A 265 -6.03 -4.79 -9.63
C ALA A 265 -4.51 -4.94 -9.38
N PRO A 266 -3.71 -3.88 -9.48
CA PRO A 266 -2.27 -3.94 -9.18
C PRO A 266 -2.00 -4.49 -7.79
N GLY A 267 -1.37 -5.66 -7.71
CA GLY A 267 -1.11 -6.37 -6.47
C GLY A 267 -2.27 -7.20 -5.93
N ILE A 268 -3.50 -7.07 -6.44
CA ILE A 268 -4.69 -7.74 -5.89
C ILE A 268 -5.03 -9.00 -6.71
N THR A 269 -5.01 -10.18 -6.06
CA THR A 269 -5.01 -11.49 -6.73
C THR A 269 -6.33 -12.26 -6.64
N THR A 270 -6.76 -12.96 -7.68
CA THR A 270 -8.06 -13.68 -7.75
C THR A 270 -8.15 -14.96 -6.90
N ASN A 271 -7.17 -15.23 -6.05
CA ASN A 271 -7.11 -16.41 -5.18
C ASN A 271 -7.95 -16.20 -3.91
N PHE A 272 -9.26 -16.39 -4.02
CA PHE A 272 -10.21 -16.23 -2.91
C PHE A 272 -9.99 -17.20 -1.72
N LEU A 273 -9.23 -18.30 -1.86
CA LEU A 273 -9.18 -19.38 -0.84
C LEU A 273 -7.85 -20.11 -0.61
N SER A 274 -6.85 -20.03 -1.49
CA SER A 274 -5.64 -20.86 -1.35
C SER A 274 -4.82 -20.56 -0.08
N THR A 275 -5.08 -19.41 0.55
CA THR A 275 -4.38 -18.94 1.75
C THR A 275 -5.11 -19.29 3.05
N ILE A 276 -6.36 -19.76 3.00
CA ILE A 276 -7.18 -20.06 4.19
C ILE A 276 -7.05 -21.54 4.60
N ALA A 277 -6.76 -22.45 3.66
CA ALA A 277 -6.74 -23.90 3.90
C ALA A 277 -5.34 -24.48 4.23
N GLY A 278 -4.30 -23.64 4.28
CA GLY A 278 -2.89 -24.06 4.33
C GLY A 278 -2.31 -24.32 5.72
N ASP A 279 -2.84 -23.69 6.75
CA ASP A 279 -2.45 -23.90 8.15
C ASP A 279 -3.71 -23.99 9.00
N GLU A 280 -3.73 -24.89 9.98
CA GLU A 280 -4.72 -24.88 11.06
C GLU A 280 -4.61 -23.55 11.81
N ILE A 281 -5.25 -22.50 11.31
CA ILE A 281 -5.46 -21.28 12.06
C ILE A 281 -6.53 -21.65 13.09
N GLU A 282 -6.10 -21.91 14.32
CA GLU A 282 -6.97 -21.88 15.49
C GLU A 282 -7.65 -20.49 15.54
N LEU A 283 -8.83 -20.39 14.92
CA LEU A 283 -9.80 -19.29 15.06
C LEU A 283 -10.33 -19.16 16.50
N ALA A 284 -9.75 -19.88 17.46
CA ALA A 284 -10.20 -20.06 18.83
C ALA A 284 -9.45 -19.20 19.87
N SER A 285 -8.32 -18.56 19.53
CA SER A 285 -7.47 -17.86 20.51
C SER A 285 -7.37 -16.34 20.30
N LEU A 286 -8.46 -15.71 19.85
CA LEU A 286 -8.64 -14.25 19.83
C LEU A 286 -9.12 -13.71 21.20
N ILE A 287 -8.44 -14.11 22.27
CA ILE A 287 -8.59 -13.52 23.60
C ILE A 287 -7.21 -12.97 23.99
N LEU A 288 -7.01 -11.66 23.81
CA LEU A 288 -5.99 -10.97 24.61
C LEU A 288 -6.40 -11.08 26.08
N PRO A 289 -5.48 -11.26 27.03
CA PRO A 289 -5.85 -11.32 28.44
C PRO A 289 -6.41 -9.95 28.85
N GLY A 290 -7.73 -9.85 28.98
CA GLY A 290 -8.41 -8.75 29.68
C GLY A 290 -9.31 -7.82 28.87
N GLU A 291 -9.32 -7.78 27.54
CA GLU A 291 -10.17 -6.83 26.80
C GLU A 291 -10.87 -7.43 25.55
N VAL A 292 -12.16 -7.08 25.45
CA VAL A 292 -13.24 -7.30 24.47
C VAL A 292 -12.94 -8.16 23.23
N PRO A 293 -13.79 -9.18 22.89
CA PRO A 293 -13.59 -10.04 21.73
C PRO A 293 -13.68 -9.27 20.41
N VAL A 294 -12.55 -9.16 19.71
CA VAL A 294 -12.46 -8.64 18.34
C VAL A 294 -12.82 -9.78 17.38
N THR A 295 -13.90 -9.65 16.59
CA THR A 295 -14.28 -10.63 15.57
C THR A 295 -13.46 -10.46 14.28
N PRO A 296 -13.19 -11.55 13.52
CA PRO A 296 -12.21 -11.52 12.43
C PRO A 296 -12.69 -10.73 11.20
N SER A 297 -11.78 -9.90 10.71
CA SER A 297 -11.78 -9.19 9.42
C SER A 297 -11.73 -10.17 8.24
N PHE A 298 -12.57 -9.99 7.21
CA PHE A 298 -12.55 -10.85 6.03
C PHE A 298 -11.73 -10.25 4.88
N ILE A 299 -10.83 -11.04 4.28
CA ILE A 299 -10.07 -10.72 3.06
C ILE A 299 -10.91 -11.12 1.84
N ILE A 300 -11.45 -10.16 1.10
CA ILE A 300 -12.13 -10.42 -0.19
C ILE A 300 -11.11 -10.91 -1.19
N VAL A 301 -9.95 -10.24 -1.24
CA VAL A 301 -8.93 -10.50 -2.25
C VAL A 301 -7.54 -10.24 -1.65
N PRO A 302 -6.68 -11.27 -1.50
CA PRO A 302 -5.36 -11.06 -0.91
C PRO A 302 -4.51 -10.20 -1.85
N ASN A 303 -3.77 -9.27 -1.26
CA ASN A 303 -2.70 -8.58 -1.97
C ASN A 303 -1.57 -9.60 -2.17
N MET A 304 -0.74 -9.40 -3.20
CA MET A 304 0.49 -10.15 -3.34
C MET A 304 1.32 -9.93 -2.07
N GLU A 305 1.76 -11.03 -1.45
CA GLU A 305 2.85 -11.00 -0.48
C GLU A 305 4.06 -10.28 -1.10
N LEU A 306 4.21 -8.99 -0.82
CA LEU A 306 5.55 -8.47 -0.54
C LEU A 306 5.86 -9.07 0.82
N LYS A 307 6.68 -10.12 0.91
CA LYS A 307 7.06 -10.51 2.26
C LYS A 307 7.83 -9.35 2.86
N THR A 308 7.56 -9.14 4.13
CA THR A 308 8.36 -8.32 5.01
C THR A 308 8.93 -9.28 6.05
N GLU A 309 10.25 -9.28 6.24
CA GLU A 309 11.04 -10.16 7.12
C GLU A 309 10.62 -10.22 8.60
N LYS A 310 9.52 -9.59 9.02
CA LYS A 310 9.01 -9.68 10.37
C LYS A 310 7.88 -10.69 10.45
N GLU A 311 8.17 -11.82 11.10
CA GLU A 311 7.16 -12.70 11.70
C GLU A 311 6.00 -11.87 12.25
N HIS A 312 4.78 -12.19 11.82
CA HIS A 312 3.56 -11.71 12.45
C HIS A 312 3.49 -10.18 12.65
N GLN A 313 3.64 -9.39 11.58
CA GLN A 313 3.25 -7.98 11.68
C GLN A 313 1.73 -7.89 11.90
N MET A 314 1.35 -7.68 13.16
CA MET A 314 0.07 -7.10 13.52
C MET A 314 0.02 -5.70 12.90
N TYR A 315 -0.68 -5.55 11.77
CA TYR A 315 -1.00 -4.21 11.27
C TYR A 315 -1.96 -3.60 12.27
N THR A 316 -1.44 -2.70 13.09
CA THR A 316 -2.21 -1.98 14.08
C THR A 316 -2.63 -0.67 13.45
N PHE A 317 -3.91 -0.60 13.13
CA PHE A 317 -4.50 0.62 12.64
C PHE A 317 -4.82 1.50 13.84
N GLU A 318 -4.23 2.70 13.89
CA GLU A 318 -4.71 3.76 14.76
C GLU A 318 -5.89 4.45 14.07
N SER A 319 -7.09 3.90 14.24
CA SER A 319 -8.22 4.83 14.30
C SER A 319 -8.09 5.56 15.63
N ARG A 320 -8.30 6.88 15.65
CA ARG A 320 -7.95 7.75 16.80
C ARG A 320 -8.57 7.35 18.17
N PHE A 321 -9.38 6.28 18.25
CA PHE A 321 -9.94 5.72 19.50
C PHE A 321 -9.74 4.21 19.72
N ALA A 322 -9.21 3.44 18.78
CA ALA A 322 -8.95 2.02 19.00
C ALA A 322 -7.79 1.53 18.15
N LYS A 323 -6.83 0.86 18.81
CA LYS A 323 -5.77 0.10 18.17
C LYS A 323 -6.34 -1.27 17.78
N CYS A 324 -6.92 -1.33 16.59
CA CYS A 324 -7.44 -2.59 16.09
C CYS A 324 -6.34 -3.33 15.35
N THR A 325 -6.06 -4.55 15.81
CA THR A 325 -5.16 -5.46 15.11
C THR A 325 -5.96 -6.23 14.06
N VAL A 326 -5.81 -5.86 12.79
CA VAL A 326 -6.26 -6.73 11.69
C VAL A 326 -5.19 -7.81 11.52
N GLN A 327 -5.58 -9.08 11.54
CA GLN A 327 -4.61 -10.17 11.52
C GLN A 327 -3.83 -10.25 10.20
N ARG A 328 -2.48 -10.21 10.34
CA ARG A 328 -1.40 -10.92 9.61
C ARG A 328 -1.21 -10.76 8.10
N MET A 329 -2.12 -10.16 7.31
CA MET A 329 -1.92 -10.04 5.85
C MET A 329 -2.34 -8.69 5.27
N SER A 330 -1.84 -8.36 4.09
CA SER A 330 -2.26 -7.23 3.27
C SER A 330 -3.31 -7.70 2.26
N GLY A 331 -4.25 -6.84 1.87
CA GLY A 331 -5.38 -7.25 1.05
C GLY A 331 -6.53 -6.27 1.04
N LEU A 332 -7.53 -6.56 0.20
CA LEU A 332 -8.82 -5.89 0.25
C LEU A 332 -9.73 -6.63 1.23
N TYR A 333 -10.26 -5.91 2.21
CA TYR A 333 -11.12 -6.42 3.27
C TYR A 333 -12.52 -5.82 3.20
N LEU A 334 -13.52 -6.56 3.69
CA LEU A 334 -14.77 -5.94 4.14
C LEU A 334 -14.53 -5.38 5.55
N ASN A 335 -14.92 -4.12 5.77
CA ASN A 335 -14.45 -3.26 6.86
C ASN A 335 -14.50 -3.96 8.24
N PRO A 336 -13.34 -4.14 8.90
CA PRO A 336 -13.27 -4.90 10.13
C PRO A 336 -13.47 -4.10 11.42
N LEU A 337 -13.57 -2.77 11.33
CA LEU A 337 -13.47 -1.88 12.49
C LEU A 337 -14.82 -1.49 13.10
N GLU A 338 -15.94 -1.80 12.45
CA GLU A 338 -17.26 -1.50 13.01
C GLU A 338 -17.70 -2.56 14.02
N TYR A 339 -17.37 -2.32 15.28
CA TYR A 339 -17.71 -3.13 16.45
C TYR A 339 -19.19 -3.56 16.54
N ASN A 340 -20.10 -2.78 15.94
CA ASN A 340 -21.55 -2.98 16.02
C ASN A 340 -22.20 -3.47 14.72
N ASN A 341 -21.46 -3.61 13.61
CA ASN A 341 -22.07 -3.76 12.29
C ASN A 341 -21.27 -4.72 11.40
N ARG A 342 -21.35 -6.01 11.75
CA ARG A 342 -20.51 -7.08 11.20
C ARG A 342 -20.80 -7.45 9.74
N ASP A 343 -21.79 -6.82 9.11
CA ASP A 343 -22.37 -7.24 7.84
C ASP A 343 -22.32 -6.14 6.76
N LEU A 344 -21.55 -5.09 6.96
CA LEU A 344 -21.44 -3.98 6.01
C LEU A 344 -20.77 -4.39 4.69
N ASP A 345 -21.18 -3.74 3.60
CA ASP A 345 -20.59 -3.80 2.26
C ASP A 345 -19.39 -2.85 2.07
N SER A 346 -19.02 -2.13 3.13
CA SER A 346 -17.87 -1.21 3.14
C SER A 346 -16.56 -1.97 3.04
N THR A 347 -15.59 -1.39 2.34
CA THR A 347 -14.29 -1.99 2.06
C THR A 347 -13.15 -1.22 2.69
N MET A 348 -12.08 -1.94 3.00
CA MET A 348 -10.84 -1.39 3.50
C MET A 348 -9.67 -2.07 2.80
N PHE A 349 -8.76 -1.27 2.25
CA PHE A 349 -7.53 -1.79 1.72
C PHE A 349 -6.42 -1.70 2.77
N VAL A 350 -5.77 -2.83 3.05
CA VAL A 350 -4.59 -2.90 3.91
C VAL A 350 -3.38 -3.11 3.00
N PRO A 351 -2.59 -2.06 2.72
CA PRO A 351 -1.38 -2.19 1.92
C PRO A 351 -0.27 -2.89 2.72
N VAL A 352 0.74 -3.40 2.01
CA VAL A 352 1.95 -3.99 2.64
C VAL A 352 2.84 -2.91 3.28
N GLU A 353 2.81 -1.68 2.74
CA GLU A 353 3.55 -0.53 3.25
C GLU A 353 2.57 0.65 3.47
N PRO A 354 2.82 1.55 4.44
CA PRO A 354 2.01 2.75 4.63
C PRO A 354 2.22 3.72 3.47
N ARG A 355 1.49 3.49 2.37
CA ARG A 355 1.35 4.39 1.23
C ARG A 355 -0.04 5.00 1.33
N ASN A 356 -0.10 6.28 1.66
CA ASN A 356 -1.35 7.00 1.91
C ASN A 356 -2.07 7.41 0.61
N ASP A 357 -1.44 7.19 -0.54
CA ASP A 357 -1.70 7.96 -1.75
C ASP A 357 -2.57 7.19 -2.75
N ILE A 358 -2.75 5.88 -2.54
CA ILE A 358 -3.42 4.98 -3.49
C ILE A 358 -4.89 4.76 -3.11
N PHE A 359 -5.26 4.91 -1.84
CA PHE A 359 -6.62 4.60 -1.32
C PHE A 359 -7.00 5.45 -0.10
N GLN A 360 -6.81 6.77 -0.16
CA GLN A 360 -7.21 7.65 0.94
C GLN A 360 -8.72 7.88 0.93
N PHE A 361 -9.45 7.09 1.72
CA PHE A 361 -10.78 7.44 2.17
C PHE A 361 -10.77 7.40 3.72
N GLY A 362 -10.89 8.57 4.35
CA GLY A 362 -10.81 8.71 5.83
C GLY A 362 -12.02 8.16 6.61
N THR A 363 -12.25 8.65 7.83
CA THR A 363 -13.05 8.17 8.99
C THR A 363 -14.62 8.11 9.03
N ASN A 364 -15.22 6.94 9.31
CA ASN A 364 -16.49 6.67 10.03
C ASN A 364 -17.72 7.62 9.98
N CYS A 365 -17.91 8.47 8.97
CA CYS A 365 -19.11 9.26 8.79
C CYS A 365 -19.68 9.01 7.38
N LEU A 366 -20.95 8.60 7.29
CA LEU A 366 -21.65 8.17 6.06
C LEU A 366 -21.56 9.16 4.88
N TRP A 367 -21.20 10.43 5.16
CA TRP A 367 -21.19 11.55 4.21
C TRP A 367 -19.96 12.47 4.38
N ALA A 368 -19.06 12.23 5.33
CA ALA A 368 -17.81 12.98 5.36
C ALA A 368 -16.90 12.52 4.19
N PRO A 369 -15.86 13.30 3.80
CA PRO A 369 -14.80 12.92 2.83
C PRO A 369 -13.93 11.71 3.26
N GLN A 370 -14.49 10.94 4.18
CA GLN A 370 -13.87 10.15 5.18
C GLN A 370 -14.79 8.95 5.39
N ARG A 371 -15.21 8.19 4.38
CA ARG A 371 -15.87 6.89 4.65
C ARG A 371 -15.14 5.77 3.93
N SER A 372 -15.07 4.59 4.54
CA SER A 372 -14.71 3.36 3.83
C SER A 372 -15.63 3.20 2.61
N PRO A 373 -15.11 3.13 1.37
CA PRO A 373 -15.94 3.05 0.17
C PRO A 373 -16.69 1.71 0.14
N ARG A 374 -17.89 1.70 -0.43
CA ARG A 374 -18.61 0.43 -0.66
C ARG A 374 -17.86 -0.41 -1.69
N LEU A 375 -18.00 -1.73 -1.62
CA LEU A 375 -17.35 -2.63 -2.58
C LEU A 375 -17.67 -2.26 -4.03
N CYS A 376 -18.93 -1.95 -4.35
CA CYS A 376 -19.34 -1.55 -5.69
C CYS A 376 -18.65 -0.25 -6.17
N GLU A 377 -18.48 0.73 -5.29
CA GLU A 377 -17.85 2.02 -5.61
C GLU A 377 -16.37 1.85 -5.91
N LEU A 378 -15.68 1.04 -5.11
CA LEU A 378 -14.29 0.71 -5.33
C LEU A 378 -14.10 -0.03 -6.66
N LEU A 379 -14.94 -1.04 -6.93
CA LEU A 379 -14.85 -1.83 -8.16
C LEU A 379 -15.15 -1.01 -9.41
N ARG A 380 -16.13 -0.09 -9.38
CA ARG A 380 -16.40 0.83 -10.50
C ARG A 380 -15.24 1.79 -10.73
N HIS A 381 -14.63 2.31 -9.67
CA HIS A 381 -13.42 3.11 -9.84
C HIS A 381 -12.28 2.31 -10.50
N TRP A 382 -12.15 1.02 -10.18
CA TRP A 382 -11.20 0.14 -10.85
C TRP A 382 -11.55 -0.11 -12.32
N VAL A 383 -12.83 -0.19 -12.67
CA VAL A 383 -13.28 -0.22 -14.07
C VAL A 383 -12.75 1.01 -14.81
N ASP A 384 -12.99 2.22 -14.27
CA ASP A 384 -12.54 3.47 -14.90
C ASP A 384 -11.03 3.46 -15.16
N LEU A 385 -10.24 3.01 -14.17
CA LEU A 385 -8.78 2.92 -14.28
C LEU A 385 -8.33 1.89 -15.35
N VAL A 386 -9.06 0.80 -15.53
CA VAL A 386 -8.78 -0.14 -16.64
C VAL A 386 -9.20 0.48 -17.98
N GLU A 387 -10.32 1.19 -18.01
CA GLU A 387 -10.91 1.70 -19.23
C GLU A 387 -10.14 2.87 -19.84
N ASP A 388 -9.72 3.81 -19.01
CA ASP A 388 -8.89 4.96 -19.37
C ASP A 388 -7.42 4.57 -19.67
N GLY A 389 -7.08 3.30 -19.42
CA GLY A 389 -5.77 2.72 -19.66
C GLY A 389 -4.73 3.06 -18.60
N THR A 390 -5.14 3.73 -17.51
CA THR A 390 -4.32 3.95 -16.33
C THR A 390 -3.82 2.62 -15.83
N TRP A 391 -4.63 1.57 -15.75
CA TRP A 391 -4.22 0.20 -15.49
C TRP A 391 -3.97 -0.57 -16.79
N ALA A 392 -2.70 -0.86 -17.05
CA ALA A 392 -2.30 -1.71 -18.16
C ALA A 392 -2.68 -3.17 -17.88
N ILE A 393 -3.37 -3.77 -18.85
CA ILE A 393 -3.74 -5.18 -18.80
C ILE A 393 -2.67 -6.02 -19.49
N GLY A 394 -2.04 -6.91 -18.72
CA GLY A 394 -1.09 -7.91 -19.19
C GLY A 394 -1.73 -9.29 -19.33
N PRO A 395 -0.97 -10.32 -19.74
CA PRO A 395 -1.47 -11.68 -19.95
C PRO A 395 -2.01 -12.38 -18.68
N GLU A 396 -1.74 -11.85 -17.49
CA GLU A 396 -2.26 -12.35 -16.21
C GLU A 396 -3.42 -11.50 -15.64
N GLY A 397 -3.96 -10.53 -16.40
CA GLY A 397 -4.95 -9.54 -15.94
C GLY A 397 -4.35 -8.14 -15.75
N SER A 398 -4.93 -7.30 -14.88
CA SER A 398 -4.40 -5.96 -14.58
C SER A 398 -3.14 -6.07 -13.72
N GLY A 399 -1.97 -6.10 -14.35
CA GLY A 399 -0.68 -6.21 -13.67
C GLY A 399 0.10 -4.91 -13.75
N LEU A 400 0.54 -4.38 -12.58
CA LEU A 400 1.59 -3.38 -12.27
C LEU A 400 1.85 -2.14 -13.15
N GLY A 401 1.31 -2.03 -14.37
CA GLY A 401 1.55 -0.92 -15.27
C GLY A 401 0.54 0.18 -15.04
N LEU A 402 0.95 1.27 -14.41
CA LEU A 402 0.23 2.54 -14.47
C LEU A 402 0.64 3.29 -15.75
N ARG A 403 -0.25 3.59 -16.70
CA ARG A 403 0.04 4.57 -17.77
C ARG A 403 -0.33 5.97 -17.27
N LEU A 404 0.68 6.77 -16.89
CA LEU A 404 0.50 8.20 -16.68
C LEU A 404 0.53 8.93 -18.03
N GLY A 405 -0.60 9.49 -18.46
CA GLY A 405 -0.77 10.19 -19.73
C GLY A 405 -0.86 11.72 -19.63
N SER A 406 0.29 12.40 -19.77
CA SER A 406 0.50 13.80 -20.27
C SER A 406 0.07 15.01 -19.38
N PRO A 407 0.57 16.23 -19.66
CA PRO A 407 1.71 16.84 -18.98
C PRO A 407 1.28 18.02 -18.10
N ILE A 408 1.43 17.89 -16.79
CA ILE A 408 1.56 19.05 -15.89
C ILE A 408 2.94 18.92 -15.27
N GLU A 409 3.87 19.74 -15.73
CA GLU A 409 5.08 20.01 -14.98
C GLU A 409 4.66 20.57 -13.62
N LEU A 410 5.07 19.91 -12.53
CA LEU A 410 6.10 20.44 -11.63
C LEU A 410 6.21 19.52 -10.41
N SER A 411 7.45 19.04 -10.21
CA SER A 411 8.10 18.79 -8.92
C SER A 411 7.24 18.23 -7.78
N VAL A 412 7.64 17.04 -7.29
CA VAL A 412 7.11 16.31 -6.13
C VAL A 412 6.00 15.31 -6.50
N ILE A 413 6.42 14.14 -6.95
CA ILE A 413 5.93 12.79 -6.60
C ILE A 413 6.92 11.85 -7.32
N GLY A 414 7.97 11.51 -6.61
CA GLY A 414 9.09 10.73 -7.13
C GLY A 414 9.48 9.68 -6.12
N VAL A 415 8.54 8.82 -5.76
CA VAL A 415 8.79 7.54 -5.10
C VAL A 415 7.58 6.66 -5.45
N LEU A 416 7.79 5.48 -6.04
CA LEU A 416 7.03 4.23 -5.85
C LEU A 416 6.92 3.29 -7.07
N ILE A 417 7.99 3.11 -7.83
CA ILE A 417 8.33 1.78 -8.31
C ILE A 417 9.80 1.60 -7.91
N SER A 418 10.12 0.69 -7.00
CA SER A 418 11.50 0.26 -6.67
C SER A 418 11.45 -0.61 -5.43
N ALA A 419 11.02 -1.85 -5.61
CA ALA A 419 11.63 -3.00 -4.95
C ALA A 419 10.74 -4.21 -5.25
N SER A 420 11.00 -4.84 -6.39
CA SER A 420 11.15 -6.29 -6.37
C SER A 420 12.36 -6.61 -5.48
N ALA A 421 12.22 -6.44 -4.16
CA ALA A 421 12.85 -7.36 -3.26
C ALA A 421 11.88 -8.54 -3.26
N THR A 422 12.21 -9.56 -4.05
CA THR A 422 11.76 -10.91 -3.75
C THR A 422 11.94 -11.06 -2.25
N GLU A 423 10.85 -11.08 -1.49
CA GLU A 423 10.88 -11.93 -0.33
C GLU A 423 10.35 -13.31 -0.78
N THR A 424 10.86 -14.37 -0.16
CA THR A 424 10.53 -15.79 -0.19
C THR A 424 10.04 -16.06 1.22
N THR A 425 8.99 -16.85 1.28
CA THR A 425 8.02 -16.98 2.35
C THR A 425 8.66 -17.76 3.48
N GLY A 426 9.37 -17.13 4.45
CA GLY A 426 10.15 -17.90 5.45
C GLY A 426 10.92 -19.06 4.81
N GLY A 427 11.34 -18.83 3.57
CA GLY A 427 11.73 -19.82 2.59
C GLY A 427 13.15 -19.51 2.19
N ARG A 428 13.83 -20.49 1.61
CA ARG A 428 15.19 -20.27 1.14
C ARG A 428 15.18 -19.14 0.10
N HIS A 429 16.17 -18.25 0.17
CA HIS A 429 16.26 -17.04 -0.65
C HIS A 429 17.50 -17.12 -1.52
N PHE A 430 17.39 -17.85 -2.62
CA PHE A 430 18.50 -18.10 -3.52
C PHE A 430 18.14 -17.55 -4.89
N ALA A 431 18.83 -16.50 -5.32
CA ALA A 431 18.66 -15.89 -6.65
C ALA A 431 20.01 -15.81 -7.38
N PRO A 432 20.13 -16.30 -8.63
CA PRO A 432 21.38 -16.22 -9.38
C PRO A 432 21.71 -14.79 -9.82
N GLU A 433 22.97 -14.42 -9.72
CA GLU A 433 23.56 -13.27 -10.40
C GLU A 433 24.56 -13.77 -11.46
N ILE A 434 24.43 -13.27 -12.69
CA ILE A 434 25.31 -13.64 -13.80
C ILE A 434 26.11 -12.42 -14.23
N PRO A 435 27.44 -12.40 -14.08
CA PRO A 435 28.28 -11.37 -14.65
C PRO A 435 28.40 -11.57 -16.16
N ILE A 436 28.25 -10.47 -16.89
CA ILE A 436 28.30 -10.44 -18.34
C ILE A 436 29.50 -9.61 -18.78
N PHE A 437 30.34 -10.24 -19.60
CA PHE A 437 31.57 -9.67 -20.18
C PHE A 437 31.41 -9.45 -21.70
N SER A 438 30.17 -9.32 -22.16
CA SER A 438 29.84 -9.06 -23.57
C SER A 438 28.81 -7.94 -23.66
N SER A 439 28.73 -7.29 -24.82
CA SER A 439 27.84 -6.15 -25.05
C SER A 439 26.39 -6.53 -25.38
N SER A 440 26.08 -7.82 -25.50
CA SER A 440 24.75 -8.33 -25.85
C SER A 440 24.47 -9.63 -25.11
N ILE A 441 23.21 -9.84 -24.74
CA ILE A 441 22.74 -11.10 -24.16
C ILE A 441 21.63 -11.69 -25.03
N THR A 442 21.44 -13.01 -24.94
CA THR A 442 20.28 -13.65 -25.57
C THR A 442 19.02 -13.38 -24.74
N PRO A 443 17.82 -13.35 -25.36
CA PRO A 443 16.56 -13.25 -24.62
C PRO A 443 16.37 -14.39 -23.60
N SER A 444 16.88 -15.58 -23.92
CA SER A 444 16.92 -16.75 -23.04
C SER A 444 17.67 -16.43 -21.74
N LEU A 445 18.88 -15.88 -21.84
CA LEU A 445 19.69 -15.49 -20.69
C LEU A 445 19.04 -14.33 -19.90
N ALA A 446 18.46 -13.35 -20.60
CA ALA A 446 17.75 -12.22 -19.98
C ALA A 446 16.56 -12.66 -19.12
N ASN A 447 15.90 -13.76 -19.50
CA ASN A 447 14.78 -14.36 -18.76
C ASN A 447 15.22 -15.39 -17.70
N THR A 448 16.49 -15.81 -17.73
CA THR A 448 17.03 -16.86 -16.84
C THR A 448 17.75 -16.27 -15.63
N ALA A 449 18.48 -15.16 -15.81
CA ALA A 449 19.13 -14.45 -14.72
C ALA A 449 18.10 -13.71 -13.85
N THR A 450 18.27 -13.69 -12.53
CA THR A 450 17.50 -12.79 -11.64
C THR A 450 18.20 -11.45 -11.40
N ARG A 451 19.50 -11.35 -11.70
CA ARG A 451 20.30 -10.12 -11.68
C ARG A 451 21.52 -10.26 -12.60
N LEU A 452 21.97 -9.15 -13.20
CA LEU A 452 23.14 -9.11 -14.07
C LEU A 452 24.23 -8.21 -13.47
N GLU A 453 25.50 -8.62 -13.55
CA GLU A 453 26.64 -7.72 -13.30
C GLU A 453 27.30 -7.33 -14.63
N LEU A 454 27.22 -6.05 -15.00
CA LEU A 454 27.74 -5.55 -16.26
C LEU A 454 29.22 -5.16 -16.13
N ASN A 455 30.07 -5.85 -16.90
CA ASN A 455 31.51 -5.63 -16.96
C ASN A 455 31.93 -5.18 -18.36
N ALA A 456 33.12 -4.57 -18.46
CA ALA A 456 33.72 -4.27 -19.75
C ALA A 456 33.92 -5.54 -20.59
N PRO A 457 33.71 -5.49 -21.91
CA PRO A 457 34.02 -6.60 -22.79
C PRO A 457 35.46 -7.10 -22.59
N ASP A 458 35.65 -8.43 -22.64
CA ASP A 458 36.95 -9.10 -22.53
C ASP A 458 37.71 -8.85 -21.20
N SER A 459 37.03 -8.34 -20.16
CA SER A 459 37.66 -7.98 -18.88
C SER A 459 37.65 -9.09 -17.82
N TYR A 460 37.10 -10.27 -18.13
CA TYR A 460 37.07 -11.42 -17.20
C TYR A 460 38.47 -11.83 -16.69
N PRO A 461 39.54 -11.90 -17.52
CA PRO A 461 40.89 -12.24 -17.04
C PRO A 461 41.46 -11.23 -16.04
N SER A 462 40.96 -9.98 -16.07
CA SER A 462 41.32 -8.93 -15.11
C SER A 462 40.41 -8.92 -13.88
N GLY A 463 39.40 -9.78 -13.83
CA GLY A 463 38.39 -9.83 -12.76
C GLY A 463 37.27 -8.80 -12.90
N GLY A 464 36.99 -8.31 -14.11
CA GLY A 464 35.96 -7.31 -14.38
C GLY A 464 36.45 -5.87 -14.26
N LEU A 465 36.14 -5.05 -15.27
CA LEU A 465 36.48 -3.63 -15.35
C LEU A 465 35.24 -2.79 -15.67
N THR A 466 35.33 -1.47 -15.45
CA THR A 466 34.27 -0.52 -15.77
C THR A 466 33.92 -0.58 -17.26
N PRO A 467 32.67 -0.93 -17.64
CA PRO A 467 32.26 -0.94 -19.03
C PRO A 467 32.11 0.48 -19.59
N PRO A 468 32.24 0.68 -20.91
CA PRO A 468 31.75 1.90 -21.54
C PRO A 468 30.21 1.94 -21.48
N ILE A 469 29.65 3.15 -21.40
CA ILE A 469 28.18 3.35 -21.32
C ILE A 469 27.44 2.74 -22.52
N SER A 470 28.09 2.70 -23.70
CA SER A 470 27.53 2.06 -24.90
C SER A 470 27.23 0.57 -24.69
N THR A 471 27.93 -0.12 -23.80
CA THR A 471 27.64 -1.52 -23.45
C THR A 471 26.27 -1.63 -22.78
N LEU A 472 25.93 -0.74 -21.84
CA LEU A 472 24.61 -0.72 -21.20
C LEU A 472 23.49 -0.38 -22.20
N SER A 473 23.76 0.57 -23.11
CA SER A 473 22.82 0.92 -24.19
C SER A 473 22.56 -0.25 -25.14
N THR A 474 23.62 -0.95 -25.54
CA THR A 474 23.53 -2.13 -26.42
C THR A 474 22.78 -3.26 -25.71
N LEU A 475 23.09 -3.52 -24.43
CA LEU A 475 22.40 -4.50 -23.62
C LEU A 475 20.90 -4.20 -23.56
N THR A 476 20.52 -2.96 -23.27
CA THR A 476 19.12 -2.52 -23.15
C THR A 476 18.36 -2.65 -24.48
N SER A 477 19.05 -2.44 -25.60
CA SER A 477 18.47 -2.54 -26.95
C SER A 477 18.46 -3.97 -27.51
N SER A 478 19.26 -4.88 -26.95
CA SER A 478 19.41 -6.26 -27.46
C SER A 478 18.23 -7.17 -27.14
N VAL A 479 17.34 -6.74 -26.23
CA VAL A 479 16.12 -7.46 -25.86
C VAL A 479 14.93 -6.62 -26.30
N SER A 480 14.08 -7.13 -27.20
CA SER A 480 12.98 -6.39 -27.82
C SER A 480 11.91 -5.89 -26.84
N THR A 481 11.83 -6.50 -25.66
CA THR A 481 10.95 -6.10 -24.56
C THR A 481 11.64 -5.19 -23.53
N GLY A 482 12.96 -4.95 -23.67
CA GLY A 482 13.81 -4.32 -22.67
C GLY A 482 14.33 -5.31 -21.61
N ILE A 483 15.29 -4.85 -20.80
CA ILE A 483 15.81 -5.60 -19.64
C ILE A 483 14.93 -5.31 -18.43
N HIS A 484 14.36 -6.35 -17.84
CA HIS A 484 13.50 -6.25 -16.66
C HIS A 484 14.17 -6.69 -15.36
N VAL A 485 15.40 -7.20 -15.42
CA VAL A 485 16.18 -7.66 -14.26
C VAL A 485 17.20 -6.58 -13.83
N PRO A 486 17.52 -6.46 -12.53
CA PRO A 486 18.49 -5.49 -12.05
C PRO A 486 19.86 -5.64 -12.73
N VAL A 487 20.48 -4.50 -13.06
CA VAL A 487 21.83 -4.43 -13.62
C VAL A 487 22.78 -3.73 -12.64
N ARG A 488 23.79 -4.45 -12.15
CA ARG A 488 24.86 -3.94 -11.28
C ARG A 488 26.09 -3.64 -12.13
N VAL A 489 26.45 -2.36 -12.29
CA VAL A 489 27.56 -1.93 -13.16
C VAL A 489 28.87 -1.95 -12.38
N MET A 490 29.87 -2.65 -12.91
CA MET A 490 31.22 -2.65 -12.34
C MET A 490 31.84 -1.25 -12.42
N ILE A 491 32.39 -0.75 -11.31
CA ILE A 491 33.19 0.47 -11.22
C ILE A 491 34.57 0.07 -10.71
N ARG A 492 35.45 -0.26 -11.66
CA ARG A 492 36.84 -0.64 -11.43
C ARG A 492 37.71 -0.10 -12.57
N PRO A 493 38.63 0.85 -12.31
CA PRO A 493 39.33 1.58 -13.37
C PRO A 493 40.46 0.76 -14.02
N ARG A 494 40.98 -0.26 -13.32
CA ARG A 494 42.07 -1.12 -13.82
C ARG A 494 42.05 -2.51 -13.17
N GLY A 495 42.77 -3.43 -13.81
CA GLY A 495 43.02 -4.77 -13.27
C GLY A 495 44.07 -4.78 -12.15
N PRO A 496 44.44 -5.98 -11.68
CA PRO A 496 45.43 -6.15 -10.63
C PRO A 496 46.79 -5.55 -11.01
N PRO A 497 47.43 -4.78 -10.12
CA PRO A 497 48.76 -4.24 -10.39
C PRO A 497 49.82 -5.36 -10.33
N PRO A 498 51.03 -5.14 -10.89
CA PRO A 498 52.13 -6.05 -10.71
C PRO A 498 52.48 -6.23 -9.22
N GLN A 499 52.74 -7.47 -8.82
CA GLN A 499 53.26 -7.77 -7.49
C GLN A 499 54.57 -7.00 -7.25
N PRO A 500 54.82 -6.47 -6.03
CA PRO A 500 54.15 -6.76 -4.76
C PRO A 500 52.98 -5.82 -4.40
N ASN A 501 52.49 -5.00 -5.33
CA ASN A 501 51.43 -4.03 -5.03
C ASN A 501 50.10 -4.74 -4.75
N HIS A 502 49.35 -4.23 -3.77
CA HIS A 502 48.02 -4.75 -3.45
C HIS A 502 46.99 -4.20 -4.44
N ASP A 503 46.06 -5.06 -4.87
CA ASP A 503 44.94 -4.66 -5.70
C ASP A 503 43.93 -3.82 -4.89
N PHE A 504 43.05 -3.09 -5.58
CA PHE A 504 41.97 -2.26 -5.02
C PHE A 504 42.40 -1.04 -4.18
N ILE A 505 43.69 -0.72 -4.13
CA ILE A 505 44.19 0.57 -3.62
C ILE A 505 44.34 1.51 -4.79
N TYR A 506 43.65 2.64 -4.76
CA TYR A 506 43.58 3.58 -5.89
C TYR A 506 44.25 4.91 -5.57
N SER A 507 44.84 5.54 -6.59
CA SER A 507 45.27 6.94 -6.50
C SER A 507 44.07 7.89 -6.51
N ASP A 508 44.30 9.15 -6.15
CA ASP A 508 43.25 10.19 -6.22
C ASP A 508 42.68 10.33 -7.65
N ASP A 509 43.53 10.24 -8.68
CA ASP A 509 43.11 10.29 -10.08
C ASP A 509 42.25 9.08 -10.47
N GLU A 510 42.58 7.89 -9.96
CA GLU A 510 41.79 6.67 -10.18
C GLU A 510 40.43 6.75 -9.47
N LEU A 511 40.38 7.30 -8.25
CA LEU A 511 39.13 7.55 -7.51
C LEU A 511 38.25 8.59 -8.20
N GLU A 512 38.84 9.63 -8.78
CA GLU A 512 38.08 10.60 -9.58
C GLU A 512 37.53 9.95 -10.85
N ALA A 513 38.30 9.10 -11.53
CA ALA A 513 37.81 8.35 -12.69
C ALA A 513 36.64 7.41 -12.34
N MET A 514 36.67 6.77 -11.16
CA MET A 514 35.55 5.99 -10.64
C MET A 514 34.31 6.87 -10.38
N THR A 515 34.51 8.03 -9.74
CA THR A 515 33.45 9.00 -9.44
C THR A 515 32.80 9.50 -10.73
N GLU A 516 33.60 9.86 -11.74
CA GLU A 516 33.11 10.33 -13.04
C GLU A 516 32.36 9.22 -13.80
N SER A 517 32.83 7.96 -13.69
CA SER A 517 32.12 6.83 -14.28
C SER A 517 30.72 6.67 -13.67
N ILE A 518 30.60 6.74 -12.33
CA ILE A 518 29.30 6.70 -11.63
C ILE A 518 28.39 7.84 -12.12
N ARG A 519 28.90 9.07 -12.19
CA ARG A 519 28.15 10.23 -12.70
C ARG A 519 27.66 10.02 -14.11
N ALA A 520 28.54 9.54 -15.00
CA ALA A 520 28.22 9.36 -16.40
C ALA A 520 27.16 8.25 -16.61
N PHE A 521 27.24 7.15 -15.85
CA PHE A 521 26.20 6.12 -15.84
C PHE A 521 24.86 6.64 -15.32
N LYS A 522 24.85 7.40 -14.21
CA LYS A 522 23.63 8.04 -13.68
C LYS A 522 23.02 9.03 -14.69
N ALA A 523 23.85 9.83 -15.34
CA ALA A 523 23.43 10.84 -16.32
C ALA A 523 22.97 10.23 -17.66
N SER A 524 23.30 8.96 -17.94
CA SER A 524 22.92 8.29 -19.19
C SER A 524 21.40 8.10 -19.35
N GLY A 525 20.65 8.11 -18.26
CA GLY A 525 19.21 7.80 -18.26
C GLY A 525 18.87 6.32 -18.52
N LEU A 526 19.88 5.45 -18.65
CA LEU A 526 19.68 4.02 -18.93
C LEU A 526 19.52 3.18 -17.65
N MET A 527 19.95 3.72 -16.51
CA MET A 527 19.81 3.08 -15.22
C MET A 527 18.43 3.36 -14.61
N SER A 528 17.90 2.37 -13.90
CA SER A 528 16.64 2.47 -13.18
C SER A 528 16.81 1.99 -11.75
N ARG A 529 16.60 2.91 -10.80
CA ARG A 529 16.53 2.57 -9.37
C ARG A 529 15.43 1.52 -9.14
N GLU A 530 14.34 1.67 -9.89
CA GLU A 530 13.13 0.86 -9.81
C GLU A 530 13.35 -0.60 -10.14
N ARG A 531 14.19 -0.84 -11.15
CA ARG A 531 14.66 -2.17 -11.55
C ARG A 531 15.64 -2.79 -10.55
N GLY A 532 16.17 -2.00 -9.60
CA GLY A 532 17.20 -2.41 -8.64
C GLY A 532 18.63 -2.27 -9.17
N ASP A 533 18.84 -1.44 -10.20
CA ASP A 533 20.17 -1.21 -10.74
C ASP A 533 21.09 -0.57 -9.70
N GLY A 534 22.38 -0.77 -9.89
CA GLY A 534 23.36 -0.28 -8.94
C GLY A 534 24.78 -0.36 -9.45
N PHE A 535 25.71 -0.18 -8.53
CA PHE A 535 27.13 -0.19 -8.81
C PHE A 535 27.86 -1.24 -7.98
N VAL A 536 29.00 -1.69 -8.46
CA VAL A 536 29.88 -2.65 -7.80
C VAL A 536 31.28 -2.08 -7.74
N PHE A 537 31.82 -1.88 -6.54
CA PHE A 537 33.18 -1.38 -6.33
C PHE A 537 33.69 -1.72 -4.93
N GLY A 538 34.97 -1.54 -4.69
CA GLY A 538 35.53 -1.59 -3.35
C GLY A 538 36.92 -0.99 -3.31
N VAL A 539 37.14 -0.08 -2.37
CA VAL A 539 38.42 0.61 -2.20
C VAL A 539 39.10 0.16 -0.91
N LEU A 540 40.37 -0.20 -1.01
CA LEU A 540 41.21 -0.55 0.11
C LEU A 540 42.26 0.54 0.36
N SER A 541 42.72 0.62 1.60
CA SER A 541 43.86 1.42 2.04
C SER A 541 44.88 0.53 2.75
N LEU A 542 46.10 1.02 2.98
CA LEU A 542 47.09 0.32 3.77
C LEU A 542 47.08 0.87 5.19
N GLN A 543 46.76 0.02 6.16
CA GLN A 543 46.94 0.36 7.56
C GLN A 543 48.40 0.12 7.95
N GLU A 544 49.03 1.13 8.56
CA GLU A 544 50.38 0.98 9.10
C GLU A 544 50.40 -0.10 10.19
N SER A 545 51.27 -1.08 10.03
CA SER A 545 51.46 -2.12 11.05
C SER A 545 52.27 -1.57 12.22
N SER A 546 51.77 -1.77 13.45
CA SER A 546 52.47 -1.48 14.71
C SER A 546 53.77 -2.28 14.91
N SER A 547 54.09 -3.23 14.01
CA SER A 547 55.30 -4.07 14.06
C SER A 547 56.47 -3.58 13.19
N GLY A 548 56.38 -2.45 12.49
CA GLY A 548 57.50 -1.84 11.76
C GLY A 548 58.04 -2.65 10.57
N ALA A 549 57.39 -3.77 10.20
CA ALA A 549 57.65 -4.51 8.98
C ALA A 549 56.89 -3.84 7.82
N GLY A 550 57.62 -3.25 6.87
CA GLY A 550 57.14 -2.22 5.93
C GLY A 550 56.23 -2.68 4.79
N THR A 551 55.20 -3.47 5.08
CA THR A 551 54.06 -3.70 4.17
C THR A 551 52.80 -3.54 5.00
N GLY A 552 52.08 -2.41 4.84
CA GLY A 552 50.82 -2.19 5.53
C GLY A 552 49.82 -3.30 5.23
N LEU A 553 48.93 -3.59 6.16
CA LEU A 553 47.86 -4.57 5.91
C LEU A 553 46.71 -3.88 5.17
N PRO A 554 46.13 -4.49 4.13
CA PRO A 554 44.98 -3.92 3.47
C PRO A 554 43.81 -3.82 4.45
N SER A 555 43.16 -2.66 4.48
CA SER A 555 41.95 -2.35 5.25
C SER A 555 40.95 -1.61 4.37
N ILE A 556 39.66 -1.63 4.72
CA ILE A 556 38.64 -0.90 3.96
C ILE A 556 38.90 0.60 4.06
N ASP A 557 39.00 1.30 2.92
CA ASP A 557 39.07 2.76 2.91
C ASP A 557 37.69 3.35 3.18
N LEU A 558 37.38 3.63 4.45
CA LEU A 558 36.09 4.16 4.88
C LEU A 558 35.73 5.46 4.16
N ARG A 559 36.70 6.33 3.89
CA ARG A 559 36.46 7.66 3.32
C ARG A 559 36.16 7.56 1.83
N ALA A 560 36.99 6.84 1.08
CA ALA A 560 36.81 6.68 -0.35
C ALA A 560 35.51 5.93 -0.68
N ASN A 561 35.22 4.85 0.04
CA ASN A 561 33.99 4.09 -0.19
C ASN A 561 32.73 4.90 0.15
N LYS A 562 32.68 5.63 1.28
CA LYS A 562 31.55 6.51 1.60
C LYS A 562 31.29 7.54 0.50
N ARG A 563 32.35 8.19 0.02
CA ARG A 563 32.24 9.18 -1.06
C ARG A 563 31.64 8.57 -2.33
N LEU A 564 32.08 7.37 -2.72
CA LEU A 564 31.55 6.69 -3.91
C LEU A 564 30.11 6.21 -3.72
N VAL A 565 29.74 5.72 -2.54
CA VAL A 565 28.36 5.35 -2.20
C VAL A 565 27.43 6.57 -2.23
N GLU A 566 27.88 7.71 -1.67
CA GLU A 566 27.14 8.98 -1.72
C GLU A 566 26.96 9.46 -3.18
N GLU A 567 28.02 9.37 -4.01
CA GLU A 567 27.93 9.70 -5.43
C GLU A 567 26.98 8.76 -6.20
N ALA A 568 26.92 7.49 -5.80
CA ALA A 568 26.04 6.49 -6.40
C ALA A 568 24.56 6.68 -6.03
N HIS A 569 24.23 7.34 -4.92
CA HIS A 569 22.84 7.57 -4.50
C HIS A 569 21.99 8.21 -5.63
N PRO A 570 20.78 7.71 -5.93
CA PRO A 570 19.95 6.80 -5.12
C PRO A 570 20.09 5.31 -5.45
N TYR A 571 21.14 4.90 -6.18
CA TYR A 571 21.34 3.51 -6.59
C TYR A 571 22.10 2.70 -5.52
N GLY A 572 21.80 1.40 -5.43
CA GLY A 572 22.45 0.48 -4.49
C GLY A 572 23.91 0.19 -4.85
N CYS A 573 24.73 -0.18 -3.87
CA CYS A 573 26.15 -0.47 -4.05
C CYS A 573 26.55 -1.80 -3.40
N ALA A 574 27.21 -2.68 -4.16
CA ALA A 574 27.80 -3.90 -3.63
C ALA A 574 29.33 -3.79 -3.52
N PHE A 575 29.88 -4.20 -2.37
CA PHE A 575 31.32 -4.25 -2.17
C PHE A 575 31.89 -5.52 -2.79
N HIS A 576 32.76 -5.39 -3.79
CA HIS A 576 33.26 -6.55 -4.55
C HIS A 576 34.31 -7.38 -3.79
N ARG A 577 34.98 -8.31 -4.50
CA ARG A 577 35.97 -9.27 -3.97
C ARG A 577 37.22 -8.68 -3.29
N ALA A 578 37.39 -7.36 -3.23
CA ALA A 578 38.29 -6.73 -2.26
C ALA A 578 38.07 -7.24 -0.82
N PHE A 579 36.86 -7.68 -0.49
CA PHE A 579 36.52 -8.31 0.78
C PHE A 579 37.42 -9.51 1.12
N ASP A 580 37.75 -10.34 0.11
CA ASP A 580 38.57 -11.54 0.28
C ASP A 580 40.01 -11.19 0.75
N SER A 581 40.52 -10.02 0.32
CA SER A 581 41.84 -9.52 0.73
C SER A 581 41.85 -9.02 2.18
N ILE A 582 40.71 -8.54 2.69
CA ILE A 582 40.55 -8.14 4.09
C ILE A 582 40.51 -9.36 5.00
N LEU A 583 39.77 -10.41 4.63
CA LEU A 583 39.74 -11.63 5.44
C LEU A 583 41.11 -12.30 5.53
N ALA A 584 41.95 -12.17 4.49
CA ALA A 584 43.31 -12.68 4.49
C ALA A 584 44.23 -12.03 5.53
N THR A 585 43.89 -10.84 6.06
CA THR A 585 44.68 -10.16 7.10
C THR A 585 44.35 -10.66 8.52
N GLY A 586 43.28 -11.46 8.67
CA GLY A 586 42.77 -11.93 9.96
C GLY A 586 41.73 -11.02 10.62
N THR A 587 41.27 -9.96 9.92
CA THR A 587 40.12 -9.16 10.36
C THR A 587 38.86 -10.03 10.48
N SER A 588 38.07 -9.83 11.54
CA SER A 588 36.84 -10.59 11.73
C SER A 588 35.79 -10.29 10.65
N VAL A 589 34.93 -11.26 10.38
CA VAL A 589 33.84 -11.09 9.41
C VAL A 589 32.85 -10.04 9.92
N GLU A 590 32.58 -10.04 11.21
CA GLU A 590 31.70 -9.11 11.91
C GLU A 590 32.16 -7.66 11.73
N ASP A 591 33.43 -7.37 12.04
CA ASP A 591 33.99 -6.02 11.93
C ASP A 591 33.99 -5.52 10.49
N THR A 592 34.27 -6.43 9.54
CA THR A 592 34.27 -6.10 8.12
C THR A 592 32.85 -5.76 7.64
N VAL A 593 31.84 -6.54 8.03
CA VAL A 593 30.43 -6.29 7.72
C VAL A 593 29.94 -4.96 8.30
N GLU A 594 30.21 -4.68 9.57
CA GLU A 594 29.80 -3.40 10.18
C GLU A 594 30.49 -2.21 9.50
N THR A 595 31.74 -2.35 9.06
CA THR A 595 32.44 -1.32 8.29
C THR A 595 31.77 -1.06 6.94
N LEU A 596 31.36 -2.12 6.23
CA LEU A 596 30.64 -1.98 4.96
C LEU A 596 29.27 -1.31 5.13
N LEU A 597 28.50 -1.72 6.15
CA LEU A 597 27.23 -1.09 6.48
C LEU A 597 27.41 0.39 6.85
N THR A 598 28.48 0.72 7.57
CA THR A 598 28.84 2.11 7.87
C THR A 598 29.19 2.91 6.61
N CYS A 599 29.76 2.29 5.59
CA CYS A 599 29.98 2.93 4.28
C CYS A 599 28.68 3.14 3.49
N GLY A 600 27.62 2.39 3.80
CA GLY A 600 26.33 2.41 3.10
C GLY A 600 26.19 1.38 1.98
N PHE A 601 27.02 0.33 1.95
CA PHE A 601 26.84 -0.78 1.00
C PHE A 601 25.59 -1.60 1.33
N ASP A 602 24.92 -2.10 0.29
CA ASP A 602 23.74 -2.97 0.39
C ASP A 602 24.03 -4.43 0.06
N GLY A 603 25.23 -4.74 -0.46
CA GLY A 603 25.67 -6.10 -0.70
C GLY A 603 27.19 -6.28 -0.64
N VAL A 604 27.64 -7.54 -0.54
CA VAL A 604 29.05 -7.93 -0.58
C VAL A 604 29.27 -9.17 -1.45
N LEU A 605 30.20 -9.08 -2.40
CA LEU A 605 30.65 -10.20 -3.24
C LEU A 605 31.96 -10.77 -2.70
N THR A 606 31.95 -12.07 -2.38
CA THR A 606 33.06 -12.72 -1.68
C THR A 606 33.16 -14.21 -2.01
N SER A 607 34.38 -14.74 -2.01
CA SER A 607 34.66 -16.19 -2.01
C SER A 607 34.94 -16.73 -0.60
N GLY A 608 34.67 -15.94 0.44
CA GLY A 608 34.95 -16.27 1.84
C GLY A 608 36.43 -16.13 2.21
N GLY A 609 37.20 -15.37 1.44
CA GLY A 609 38.67 -15.30 1.54
C GLY A 609 39.36 -15.77 0.25
N PRO A 610 40.71 -15.90 0.27
CA PRO A 610 41.47 -16.36 -0.89
C PRO A 610 41.01 -17.75 -1.38
N GLY A 611 40.99 -17.95 -2.69
CA GLY A 611 40.59 -19.23 -3.31
C GLY A 611 39.15 -19.24 -3.85
N ASN A 612 38.53 -20.42 -3.89
CA ASN A 612 37.14 -20.60 -4.35
C ASN A 612 36.17 -20.66 -3.16
N ALA A 613 34.89 -20.35 -3.38
CA ALA A 613 33.85 -20.38 -2.35
C ALA A 613 33.76 -21.74 -1.63
N VAL A 614 33.89 -22.84 -2.37
CA VAL A 614 33.83 -24.20 -1.81
C VAL A 614 34.95 -24.54 -0.83
N ASP A 615 36.06 -23.79 -0.87
CA ASP A 615 37.20 -23.97 0.03
C ASP A 615 36.99 -23.21 1.35
N ASN A 616 36.10 -22.20 1.36
CA ASN A 616 35.89 -21.27 2.47
C ASN A 616 34.49 -21.34 3.08
N LEU A 617 33.77 -22.46 2.87
CA LEU A 617 32.40 -22.67 3.34
C LEU A 617 32.11 -22.20 4.78
N PRO A 618 32.96 -22.49 5.80
CA PRO A 618 32.70 -22.08 7.18
C PRO A 618 32.51 -20.57 7.38
N VAL A 619 33.13 -19.74 6.53
CA VAL A 619 33.08 -18.27 6.61
C VAL A 619 31.67 -17.75 6.34
N PHE A 620 30.93 -18.39 5.42
CA PHE A 620 29.61 -17.90 5.02
C PHE A 620 28.57 -17.97 6.15
N ARG A 621 28.68 -18.92 7.08
CA ARG A 621 27.80 -18.95 8.28
C ARG A 621 28.00 -17.74 9.17
N GLY A 622 29.27 -17.37 9.41
CA GLY A 622 29.62 -16.16 10.14
C GLY A 622 29.08 -14.93 9.40
N LEU A 623 29.32 -14.85 8.10
CA LEU A 623 28.88 -13.72 7.26
C LEU A 623 27.36 -13.51 7.29
N VAL A 624 26.58 -14.58 7.13
CA VAL A 624 25.11 -14.55 7.25
C VAL A 624 24.68 -14.07 8.63
N ALA A 625 25.28 -14.64 9.69
CA ALA A 625 24.97 -14.28 11.06
C ALA A 625 25.35 -12.83 11.41
N SER A 626 26.42 -12.28 10.83
CA SER A 626 26.82 -10.89 11.00
C SER A 626 25.91 -9.93 10.21
N ALA A 627 25.56 -10.30 8.96
CA ALA A 627 24.73 -9.47 8.09
C ALA A 627 23.31 -9.27 8.64
N LYS A 628 22.67 -10.33 9.17
CA LYS A 628 21.31 -10.29 9.76
C LYS A 628 20.28 -9.61 8.85
N GLY A 629 20.32 -9.91 7.54
CA GLY A 629 19.42 -9.33 6.54
C GLY A 629 19.75 -7.89 6.11
N ARG A 630 20.71 -7.21 6.77
CA ARG A 630 21.10 -5.82 6.45
C ARG A 630 22.01 -5.67 5.23
N LEU A 631 22.65 -6.77 4.79
CA LEU A 631 23.62 -6.79 3.70
C LEU A 631 23.35 -8.05 2.86
N ASP A 632 23.13 -7.88 1.55
CA ASP A 632 23.02 -8.99 0.60
C ASP A 632 24.37 -9.72 0.49
N ILE A 633 24.36 -11.06 0.55
CA ILE A 633 25.58 -11.86 0.45
C ILE A 633 25.66 -12.48 -0.94
N LEU A 634 26.59 -12.02 -1.76
CA LEU A 634 26.86 -12.56 -3.07
C LEU A 634 28.05 -13.53 -2.96
N ILE A 635 27.78 -14.83 -3.07
CA ILE A 635 28.82 -15.86 -3.02
C ILE A 635 29.35 -16.07 -4.44
N GLY A 636 30.62 -15.74 -4.64
CA GLY A 636 31.32 -15.88 -5.92
C GLY A 636 32.64 -16.65 -5.80
N GLY A 637 33.32 -16.87 -6.92
CA GLY A 637 34.61 -17.59 -6.95
C GLY A 637 34.43 -19.10 -7.12
N GLY A 638 34.40 -19.55 -8.38
CA GLY A 638 34.29 -20.97 -8.73
C GLY A 638 32.89 -21.58 -8.56
N VAL A 639 31.85 -20.75 -8.34
CA VAL A 639 30.46 -21.23 -8.21
C VAL A 639 29.97 -21.78 -9.55
N ARG A 640 29.44 -23.01 -9.53
CA ARG A 640 28.90 -23.75 -10.67
C ARG A 640 27.70 -24.57 -10.24
N ALA A 641 26.87 -25.03 -11.17
CA ALA A 641 25.70 -25.84 -10.86
C ALA A 641 26.06 -27.10 -10.03
N GLU A 642 27.22 -27.70 -10.31
CA GLU A 642 27.74 -28.88 -9.60
C GLU A 642 28.08 -28.65 -8.12
N ASN A 643 28.35 -27.41 -7.69
CA ASN A 643 28.75 -27.10 -6.32
C ASN A 643 27.81 -26.13 -5.58
N ALA A 644 26.82 -25.58 -6.28
CA ALA A 644 25.84 -24.66 -5.74
C ALA A 644 25.07 -25.25 -4.55
N GLU A 645 24.55 -26.48 -4.66
CA GLU A 645 23.79 -27.13 -3.58
C GLU A 645 24.58 -27.16 -2.26
N ARG A 646 25.85 -27.57 -2.29
CA ARG A 646 26.73 -27.62 -1.12
C ARG A 646 26.97 -26.23 -0.49
N ILE A 647 27.05 -25.19 -1.31
CA ILE A 647 27.17 -23.80 -0.84
C ILE A 647 25.88 -23.37 -0.14
N LEU A 648 24.72 -23.65 -0.74
CA LEU A 648 23.40 -23.29 -0.23
C LEU A 648 23.07 -24.00 1.09
N GLU A 649 23.43 -25.28 1.22
CA GLU A 649 23.32 -26.03 2.48
C GLU A 649 24.11 -25.39 3.63
N THR A 650 25.23 -24.74 3.31
CA THR A 650 26.13 -24.17 4.33
C THR A 650 25.55 -22.91 4.99
N VAL A 651 24.88 -22.06 4.21
CA VAL A 651 24.33 -20.78 4.67
C VAL A 651 22.99 -20.91 5.42
N GLY A 652 22.23 -21.98 5.16
CA GLY A 652 20.98 -22.26 5.85
C GLY A 652 19.78 -21.38 5.40
N PRO A 653 18.57 -21.67 5.91
CA PRO A 653 17.35 -20.92 5.55
C PRO A 653 17.33 -19.52 6.20
N GLY A 654 16.73 -18.54 5.52
CA GLY A 654 16.53 -17.17 6.02
C GLY A 654 17.63 -16.16 5.67
N ALA A 655 18.63 -16.52 4.87
CA ALA A 655 19.69 -15.62 4.42
C ALA A 655 19.41 -15.07 3.01
N ARG A 656 19.58 -13.76 2.79
CA ARG A 656 19.54 -13.11 1.47
C ARG A 656 20.83 -13.40 0.69
N VAL A 657 20.87 -14.55 0.00
CA VAL A 657 22.08 -15.06 -0.66
C VAL A 657 21.91 -15.10 -2.17
N TRP A 658 22.87 -14.51 -2.86
CA TRP A 658 23.00 -14.57 -4.32
C TRP A 658 24.16 -15.46 -4.69
N LEU A 659 23.97 -16.32 -5.68
CA LEU A 659 25.09 -17.08 -6.27
C LEU A 659 25.60 -16.32 -7.49
N HIS A 660 26.83 -15.82 -7.40
CA HIS A 660 27.51 -15.13 -8.49
C HIS A 660 28.33 -16.14 -9.29
N SER A 661 27.89 -16.48 -10.49
CA SER A 661 28.57 -17.44 -11.37
C SER A 661 28.76 -16.88 -12.77
N SER A 662 30.00 -16.91 -13.26
CA SER A 662 30.32 -16.46 -14.62
C SER A 662 29.64 -17.27 -15.71
N CYS A 663 29.20 -18.50 -15.42
CA CYS A 663 28.60 -19.42 -16.38
C CYS A 663 29.35 -19.50 -17.73
N LEU A 664 30.66 -19.22 -17.79
CA LEU A 664 31.43 -19.27 -19.04
C LEU A 664 31.68 -20.72 -19.45
N GLY A 665 31.47 -21.01 -20.74
CA GLY A 665 31.66 -22.35 -21.30
C GLY A 665 33.12 -22.82 -21.28
N LYS A 666 33.33 -24.14 -21.34
CA LYS A 666 34.67 -24.78 -21.35
C LYS A 666 35.53 -24.41 -22.58
N SER A 667 34.94 -23.77 -23.59
CA SER A 667 35.58 -23.32 -24.84
C SER A 667 36.48 -22.08 -24.70
N GLY A 668 36.50 -21.41 -23.55
CA GLY A 668 37.35 -20.23 -23.32
C GLY A 668 36.87 -18.96 -24.03
N THR A 669 35.60 -18.92 -24.44
CA THR A 669 34.93 -17.73 -24.99
C THR A 669 34.22 -16.98 -23.88
N ASP A 670 34.18 -15.64 -23.91
CA ASP A 670 33.44 -14.78 -22.96
C ASP A 670 31.90 -14.82 -23.15
N GLN A 671 31.40 -15.86 -23.81
CA GLN A 671 29.98 -16.15 -23.93
C GLN A 671 29.51 -17.01 -22.76
N VAL A 672 28.35 -16.64 -22.22
CA VAL A 672 27.66 -17.38 -21.18
C VAL A 672 27.12 -18.69 -21.78
N ASP A 673 27.44 -19.80 -21.13
CA ASP A 673 26.86 -21.11 -21.31
C ASP A 673 25.45 -21.12 -20.70
N GLU A 674 24.44 -21.03 -21.57
CA GLU A 674 23.03 -21.00 -21.17
C GLU A 674 22.58 -22.29 -20.48
N GLU A 675 23.18 -23.45 -20.81
CA GLU A 675 22.86 -24.71 -20.15
C GLU A 675 23.35 -24.69 -18.70
N GLU A 676 24.57 -24.20 -18.46
CA GLU A 676 25.11 -24.01 -17.11
C GLU A 676 24.29 -22.99 -16.31
N ALA A 677 23.91 -21.87 -16.93
CA ALA A 677 23.05 -20.86 -16.28
C ALA A 677 21.69 -21.45 -15.90
N ALA A 678 21.04 -22.17 -16.80
CA ALA A 678 19.76 -22.84 -16.54
C ALA A 678 19.89 -23.95 -15.48
N ALA A 679 20.99 -24.71 -15.49
CA ALA A 679 21.28 -25.73 -14.49
C ALA A 679 21.48 -25.11 -13.11
N LEU A 680 22.20 -23.99 -13.00
CA LEU A 680 22.38 -23.27 -11.75
C LEU A 680 21.04 -22.78 -11.18
N VAL A 681 20.19 -22.16 -12.02
CA VAL A 681 18.84 -21.71 -11.63
C VAL A 681 17.99 -22.89 -11.15
N ARG A 682 18.10 -24.05 -11.80
CA ARG A 682 17.39 -25.26 -11.40
C ARG A 682 17.84 -25.74 -10.02
N VAL A 683 19.15 -25.83 -9.77
CA VAL A 683 19.70 -26.23 -8.46
C VAL A 683 19.22 -25.28 -7.36
N MET A 684 19.22 -23.97 -7.63
CA MET A 684 18.74 -22.97 -6.69
C MET A 684 17.24 -23.15 -6.42
N ARG A 685 16.40 -23.33 -7.46
CA ARG A 685 14.96 -23.57 -7.32
C ARG A 685 14.64 -24.87 -6.59
N ASP A 686 15.34 -25.96 -6.89
CA ASP A 686 15.13 -27.25 -6.22
C ASP A 686 15.60 -27.20 -4.77
N SER A 687 16.63 -26.39 -4.48
CA SER A 687 17.01 -26.07 -3.10
C SER A 687 15.96 -25.21 -2.40
N LEU A 688 14.93 -24.62 -3.05
CA LEU A 688 13.85 -23.89 -2.37
C LEU A 688 12.69 -24.78 -1.91
N LYS A 689 12.64 -26.03 -2.40
CA LYS A 689 11.68 -27.06 -1.97
C LYS A 689 12.21 -27.80 -0.75
#